data_AF-V9KE62-F1
#
_entry.id   AF-V9KE62-F1
#
_cell.length_a   1.000
_cell.length_b   1.000
_cell.length_c   1.000
_cell.angle_alpha   90.00
_cell.angle_beta   90.00
_cell.angle_gamma   90.00
#
_symmetry.space_group_name_H-M   'P 1'
#
loop_
_entity.id
_entity.type
_entity.pdbx_description
1 polymer ?
#
loop_
_entity_poly.entity_id
_entity_poly.type
_entity_poly.pdbx_seq_one_letter_code
_entity_poly.pdbx_strand_id
1 'polypeptide(L)'
;HGALKVLQRNCAAYLKLRHWQWWRLFTKVKPLLQVTRQEEELLAKEDELTKVKEKHVKVESELTDMERKYQQLFEEKNILAEQLQAETELFAEAEEMRARLATKKQELEEILHDLEARVEEEEERNQQTQNEKKKMQQHVQDLEEQLDEEEAARQKLQLEKVTAEAKIKKVEEDIILLEDQNSKLGKEKKLMEDRISEFTSQLAEEEEKAKNLTKIKNKQEMMMSDLEERLKKEEKTRQELEKAKRKLDGETTDLSDQIAELQQQIEELKIQLAKKEEELQAALARGDDEVTQKNNTLKQVRELQVQISELQEDLESEKASRNKADKQKRDLSEELEALKTELEDTLDTTAAQQELRTKREQEVAELKKAIEEETKTHEVQIQDIRQRHGTALEEISEQLEQAKRVKGNLEKSKQSLENDNKELASEVKCLQQAKSDSEHRRKKLEAQVQDFQIKLSESEKAKSEFFERAHKLQNELDNVSGLLEEAEKKTIKLTKDTVSLESALQDTQELLQEETRQKLNLSSRIRQLEEDKNNLQELQEEEEEARKNLEKQVGALQAQLLDAKKKVDDDVGTIDNLEEIKRKLQKDMELLTQRLEEKGVAFDKMEKTRTRLQQELDDLLVDLDHQRQIVSNLEKKQKKFDQMLAEEKNISARFADERDRAEAEAREKETKALALNRALDEALEAKEELERQNKQLRAEMEDLMSSKDDVGKNVHELEKSKRALEHQVEEMRTQLEELEDELQATEDAKLRLEVNMQAMKAQFERDLQARDEQNEEKKRMLVKQVRELETELEDERKQRAQAVGARKKLEMDLKDLEAQIEAANKGRDEAIKQLRKLQAQLKDYQRELSDTRSSREDILAQSKENEKKLKSLEAEMIQMQEELAAAERAKRQAQQERDELAEEIASSSSGKSLALDEKRRLESRIAQLEEEVEEEQTNSEMANDRLRKSNLQVDQLTADLTAERSNAQKAENARQQ
;
A
#
# COMPACT_ATOMS: atom_id res chain seq x y z
N HIS A 1 54.68 58.64 -21.31
CA HIS A 1 55.64 59.79 -21.34
C HIS A 1 55.26 60.87 -22.36
N GLY A 2 54.88 60.55 -23.62
CA GLY A 2 54.51 61.54 -24.64
C GLY A 2 53.36 62.51 -24.27
N ALA A 3 52.24 62.00 -23.75
CA ALA A 3 51.10 62.83 -23.33
C ALA A 3 51.49 63.90 -22.29
N LEU A 4 52.39 63.57 -21.34
CA LEU A 4 52.89 64.52 -20.35
C LEU A 4 53.68 65.66 -21.01
N LYS A 5 54.53 65.39 -22.00
CA LYS A 5 55.26 66.43 -22.76
C LYS A 5 54.30 67.34 -23.54
N VAL A 6 53.23 66.80 -24.11
CA VAL A 6 52.18 67.58 -24.80
C VAL A 6 51.44 68.50 -23.82
N LEU A 7 51.07 67.99 -22.64
CA LEU A 7 50.45 68.79 -21.58
C LEU A 7 51.40 69.87 -21.04
N GLN A 8 52.67 69.52 -20.76
CA GLN A 8 53.71 70.47 -20.34
C GLN A 8 53.90 71.60 -21.36
N ARG A 9 53.97 71.27 -22.66
CA ARG A 9 54.09 72.28 -23.73
C ARG A 9 52.87 73.21 -23.76
N ASN A 10 51.66 72.68 -23.67
CA ASN A 10 50.43 73.47 -23.64
C ASN A 10 50.34 74.36 -22.39
N CYS A 11 50.61 73.82 -21.21
CA CYS A 11 50.63 74.59 -19.96
C CYS A 11 51.70 75.70 -19.99
N ALA A 12 52.90 75.42 -20.50
CA ALA A 12 53.95 76.43 -20.66
C ALA A 12 53.55 77.53 -21.65
N ALA A 13 52.91 77.18 -22.77
CA ALA A 13 52.37 78.16 -23.72
C ALA A 13 51.26 79.01 -23.08
N TYR A 14 50.32 78.40 -22.36
CA TYR A 14 49.28 79.11 -21.62
C TYR A 14 49.85 80.04 -20.54
N LEU A 15 50.87 79.60 -19.78
CA LEU A 15 51.53 80.44 -18.77
C LEU A 15 52.20 81.68 -19.38
N LYS A 16 52.77 81.57 -20.59
CA LYS A 16 53.29 82.71 -21.36
C LYS A 16 52.18 83.64 -21.88
N LEU A 17 51.08 83.08 -22.41
CA LEU A 17 50.03 83.84 -23.09
C LEU A 17 48.97 84.45 -22.16
N ARG A 18 48.67 83.84 -20.99
CA ARG A 18 47.55 84.24 -20.11
C ARG A 18 47.61 85.69 -19.61
N HIS A 19 48.82 86.25 -19.50
CA HIS A 19 49.07 87.62 -19.03
C HIS A 19 49.26 88.62 -20.17
N TRP A 20 49.30 88.16 -21.42
CA TRP A 20 49.45 89.02 -22.60
C TRP A 20 48.17 89.84 -22.81
N GLN A 21 48.28 91.16 -22.98
CA GLN A 21 47.08 92.03 -23.02
C GLN A 21 46.17 91.72 -24.22
N TRP A 22 46.75 91.34 -25.36
CA TRP A 22 45.99 90.87 -26.53
C TRP A 22 45.16 89.61 -26.24
N TRP A 23 45.63 88.71 -25.38
CA TRP A 23 44.86 87.53 -24.97
C TRP A 23 43.57 87.91 -24.22
N ARG A 24 43.62 88.95 -23.38
CA ARG A 24 42.44 89.47 -22.66
C ARG A 24 41.42 90.14 -23.59
N LEU A 25 41.87 90.78 -24.66
CA LEU A 25 40.99 91.36 -25.67
C LEU A 25 40.36 90.26 -26.53
N PHE A 26 41.19 89.34 -27.05
CA PHE A 26 40.78 88.22 -27.88
C PHE A 26 39.76 87.32 -27.17
N THR A 27 39.99 86.97 -25.90
CA THR A 27 39.06 86.13 -25.11
C THR A 27 37.73 86.81 -24.76
N LYS A 28 37.63 88.14 -24.85
CA LYS A 28 36.35 88.87 -24.74
C LYS A 28 35.58 88.92 -26.06
N VAL A 29 36.28 88.97 -27.20
CA VAL A 29 35.66 89.06 -28.53
C VAL A 29 35.31 87.67 -29.09
N LYS A 30 36.15 86.65 -28.88
CA LYS A 30 35.93 85.29 -29.39
C LYS A 30 34.55 84.70 -29.03
N PRO A 31 34.00 84.87 -27.80
CA PRO A 31 32.66 84.37 -27.47
C PRO A 31 31.50 85.08 -28.17
N LEU A 32 31.72 86.18 -28.90
CA LEU A 32 30.70 86.86 -29.71
C LEU A 32 30.63 86.30 -31.14
N LEU A 33 31.71 85.67 -31.61
CA LEU A 33 31.81 85.04 -32.93
C LEU A 33 31.45 83.55 -32.80
N GLN A 34 30.16 83.27 -32.66
CA GLN A 34 29.68 81.91 -32.36
C GLN A 34 29.17 81.11 -33.58
N VAL A 35 29.08 81.66 -34.79
CA VAL A 35 28.37 81.00 -35.92
C VAL A 35 28.85 79.56 -36.16
N THR A 36 30.17 79.34 -36.33
CA THR A 36 30.72 77.98 -36.51
C THR A 36 30.55 77.10 -35.28
N ARG A 37 30.55 77.69 -34.07
CA ARG A 37 30.29 76.97 -32.83
C ARG A 37 28.82 76.59 -32.68
N GLN A 38 27.90 77.39 -33.19
CA GLN A 38 26.47 77.09 -33.23
C GLN A 38 26.18 75.98 -34.24
N GLU A 39 26.89 75.94 -35.36
CA GLU A 39 26.86 74.82 -36.31
C GLU A 39 27.46 73.53 -35.69
N GLU A 40 28.61 73.61 -35.02
CA GLU A 40 29.20 72.48 -34.28
C GLU A 40 28.29 71.98 -33.15
N GLU A 41 27.70 72.89 -32.36
CA GLU A 41 26.74 72.55 -31.30
C GLU A 41 25.43 71.99 -31.88
N LEU A 42 24.97 72.48 -33.04
CA LEU A 42 23.78 71.95 -33.72
C LEU A 42 24.04 70.52 -34.24
N LEU A 43 25.16 70.28 -34.93
CA LEU A 43 25.55 68.93 -35.37
C LEU A 43 25.71 67.98 -34.17
N ALA A 44 26.36 68.42 -33.09
CA ALA A 44 26.46 67.62 -31.87
C ALA A 44 25.09 67.32 -31.24
N LYS A 45 24.14 68.27 -31.30
CA LYS A 45 22.76 68.06 -30.83
C LYS A 45 21.95 67.17 -31.76
N GLU A 46 22.17 67.18 -33.06
CA GLU A 46 21.58 66.23 -34.01
C GLU A 46 22.11 64.81 -33.77
N ASP A 47 23.40 64.66 -33.48
CA ASP A 47 24.05 63.40 -33.12
C ASP A 47 23.51 62.84 -31.79
N GLU A 48 23.38 63.70 -30.77
CA GLU A 48 22.72 63.36 -29.50
C GLU A 48 21.25 62.97 -29.72
N LEU A 49 20.49 63.73 -30.51
CA LEU A 49 19.08 63.45 -30.82
C LEU A 49 18.93 62.10 -31.53
N THR A 50 19.85 61.77 -32.44
CA THR A 50 19.85 60.49 -33.17
C THR A 50 20.11 59.33 -32.21
N LYS A 51 21.12 59.44 -31.33
CA LYS A 51 21.40 58.46 -30.26
C LYS A 51 20.24 58.33 -29.26
N VAL A 52 19.47 59.39 -29.00
CA VAL A 52 18.25 59.35 -28.18
C VAL A 52 17.10 58.67 -28.91
N LYS A 53 16.91 58.92 -30.21
CA LYS A 53 15.91 58.23 -31.04
C LYS A 53 16.18 56.73 -31.15
N GLU A 54 17.42 56.31 -31.38
CA GLU A 54 17.81 54.89 -31.38
C GLU A 54 17.46 54.19 -30.06
N LYS A 55 17.74 54.86 -28.93
CA LYS A 55 17.36 54.37 -27.59
C LYS A 55 15.84 54.31 -27.42
N HIS A 56 15.10 55.32 -27.90
CA HIS A 56 13.63 55.33 -27.86
C HIS A 56 13.06 54.14 -28.62
N VAL A 57 13.45 53.95 -29.89
CA VAL A 57 12.98 52.83 -30.74
C VAL A 57 13.30 51.48 -30.09
N LYS A 58 14.45 51.35 -29.41
CA LYS A 58 14.78 50.12 -28.66
C LYS A 58 13.84 49.90 -27.46
N VAL A 59 13.56 50.93 -26.67
CA VAL A 59 12.63 50.85 -25.53
C VAL A 59 11.19 50.60 -26.00
N GLU A 60 10.80 51.19 -27.12
CA GLU A 60 9.50 51.01 -27.77
C GLU A 60 9.32 49.57 -28.29
N SER A 61 10.37 48.99 -28.91
CA SER A 61 10.41 47.57 -29.25
C SER A 61 10.29 46.67 -28.01
N GLU A 62 11.04 46.97 -26.94
CA GLU A 62 10.97 46.24 -25.67
C GLU A 62 9.57 46.36 -25.02
N LEU A 63 8.88 47.50 -25.19
CA LEU A 63 7.50 47.70 -24.76
C LEU A 63 6.54 46.81 -25.55
N THR A 64 6.64 46.79 -26.88
CA THR A 64 5.77 45.93 -27.73
C THR A 64 5.99 44.44 -27.47
N ASP A 65 7.21 44.00 -27.17
CA ASP A 65 7.47 42.61 -26.76
C ASP A 65 6.80 42.29 -25.41
N MET A 66 6.76 43.24 -24.47
CA MET A 66 6.08 43.08 -23.19
C MET A 66 4.54 43.11 -23.34
N GLU A 67 4.00 43.92 -24.25
CA GLU A 67 2.58 43.88 -24.60
C GLU A 67 2.19 42.54 -25.26
N ARG A 68 3.04 41.98 -26.13
CA ARG A 68 2.82 40.65 -26.70
C ARG A 68 2.85 39.56 -25.63
N LYS A 69 3.78 39.63 -24.67
CA LYS A 69 3.79 38.71 -23.51
C LYS A 69 2.54 38.87 -22.65
N TYR A 70 2.02 40.09 -22.47
CA TYR A 70 0.77 40.32 -21.76
C TYR A 70 -0.43 39.68 -22.49
N GLN A 71 -0.47 39.74 -23.83
CA GLN A 71 -1.47 39.02 -24.62
C GLN A 71 -1.34 37.49 -24.48
N GLN A 72 -0.12 36.95 -24.53
CA GLN A 72 0.11 35.51 -24.31
C GLN A 72 -0.36 35.05 -22.92
N LEU A 73 -0.06 35.81 -21.86
CA LEU A 73 -0.56 35.54 -20.51
C LEU A 73 -2.09 35.65 -20.40
N PHE A 74 -2.72 36.48 -21.24
CA PHE A 74 -4.18 36.59 -21.33
C PHE A 74 -4.79 35.39 -22.08
N GLU A 75 -4.12 34.87 -23.11
CA GLU A 75 -4.49 33.62 -23.78
C GLU A 75 -4.35 32.41 -22.84
N GLU A 76 -3.23 32.29 -22.11
CA GLU A 76 -3.04 31.27 -21.06
C GLU A 76 -4.13 31.33 -19.99
N LYS A 77 -4.52 32.53 -19.56
CA LYS A 77 -5.64 32.73 -18.62
C LYS A 77 -6.97 32.23 -19.20
N ASN A 78 -7.21 32.39 -20.50
CA ASN A 78 -8.43 31.89 -21.14
C ASN A 78 -8.40 30.35 -21.25
N ILE A 79 -7.27 29.76 -21.60
CA ILE A 79 -7.09 28.29 -21.59
C ILE A 79 -7.31 27.73 -20.17
N LEU A 80 -6.84 28.41 -19.13
CA LEU A 80 -7.12 28.05 -17.73
C LEU A 80 -8.61 28.17 -17.37
N ALA A 81 -9.36 29.09 -17.99
CA ALA A 81 -10.80 29.19 -17.80
C ALA A 81 -11.56 28.07 -18.54
N GLU A 82 -11.11 27.68 -19.74
CA GLU A 82 -11.63 26.51 -20.46
C GLU A 82 -11.35 25.20 -19.70
N GLN A 83 -10.13 25.05 -19.14
CA GLN A 83 -9.79 23.92 -18.27
C GLN A 83 -10.66 23.88 -17.01
N LEU A 84 -10.92 25.03 -16.37
CA LEU A 84 -11.82 25.11 -15.22
C LEU A 84 -13.26 24.72 -15.59
N GLN A 85 -13.72 25.07 -16.79
CA GLN A 85 -15.03 24.62 -17.29
C GLN A 85 -15.04 23.10 -17.52
N ALA A 86 -14.02 22.54 -18.17
CA ALA A 86 -13.89 21.09 -18.37
C ALA A 86 -13.79 20.32 -17.04
N GLU A 87 -13.08 20.85 -16.04
CA GLU A 87 -13.09 20.30 -14.67
C GLU A 87 -14.48 20.37 -14.05
N THR A 88 -15.24 21.45 -14.27
CA THR A 88 -16.62 21.59 -13.79
C THR A 88 -17.56 20.57 -14.45
N GLU A 89 -17.40 20.30 -15.74
CA GLU A 89 -18.14 19.26 -16.47
C GLU A 89 -17.78 17.85 -15.95
N LEU A 90 -16.49 17.57 -15.72
CA LEU A 90 -16.04 16.32 -15.08
C LEU A 90 -16.54 16.17 -13.63
N PHE A 91 -16.67 17.27 -12.87
CA PHE A 91 -17.31 17.24 -11.55
C PHE A 91 -18.79 16.87 -11.67
N ALA A 92 -19.52 17.40 -12.66
CA ALA A 92 -20.90 17.04 -12.91
C ALA A 92 -21.06 15.56 -13.33
N GLU A 93 -20.19 15.03 -14.20
CA GLU A 93 -20.16 13.60 -14.53
C GLU A 93 -19.87 12.71 -13.31
N ALA A 94 -18.92 13.12 -12.46
CA ALA A 94 -18.61 12.42 -11.22
C ALA A 94 -19.77 12.47 -10.20
N GLU A 95 -20.51 13.58 -10.18
CA GLU A 95 -21.70 13.76 -9.36
C GLU A 95 -22.88 12.93 -9.89
N GLU A 96 -23.04 12.80 -11.21
CA GLU A 96 -23.99 11.87 -11.83
C GLU A 96 -23.62 10.41 -11.53
N MET A 97 -22.34 10.04 -11.60
CA MET A 97 -21.88 8.70 -11.22
C MET A 97 -22.15 8.41 -9.74
N ARG A 98 -21.94 9.39 -8.85
CA ARG A 98 -22.31 9.29 -7.43
C ARG A 98 -23.82 9.13 -7.24
N ALA A 99 -24.64 9.85 -8.00
CA ALA A 99 -26.09 9.70 -7.98
C ALA A 99 -26.52 8.29 -8.44
N ARG A 100 -25.98 7.77 -9.54
CA ARG A 100 -26.22 6.40 -10.01
C ARG A 100 -25.79 5.34 -8.96
N LEU A 101 -24.65 5.55 -8.28
CA LEU A 101 -24.21 4.68 -7.20
C LEU A 101 -25.11 4.78 -5.95
N ALA A 102 -25.65 5.96 -5.66
CA ALA A 102 -26.62 6.16 -4.57
C ALA A 102 -27.95 5.46 -4.89
N THR A 103 -28.45 5.54 -6.13
CA THR A 103 -29.62 4.77 -6.58
C THR A 103 -29.36 3.27 -6.42
N LYS A 104 -28.20 2.79 -6.85
CA LYS A 104 -27.83 1.37 -6.72
C LYS A 104 -27.64 0.90 -5.28
N LYS A 105 -27.24 1.81 -4.39
CA LYS A 105 -27.22 1.59 -2.94
C LYS A 105 -28.65 1.48 -2.40
N GLN A 106 -29.56 2.35 -2.83
CA GLN A 106 -30.97 2.29 -2.46
C GLN A 106 -31.64 1.00 -2.95
N GLU A 107 -31.41 0.58 -4.20
CA GLU A 107 -31.88 -0.73 -4.73
C GLU A 107 -31.39 -1.90 -3.85
N LEU A 108 -30.14 -1.86 -3.38
CA LEU A 108 -29.59 -2.88 -2.48
C LEU A 108 -30.16 -2.79 -1.06
N GLU A 109 -30.50 -1.60 -0.58
CA GLU A 109 -31.16 -1.37 0.72
C GLU A 109 -32.63 -1.85 0.67
N GLU A 110 -33.34 -1.64 -0.44
CA GLU A 110 -34.67 -2.19 -0.70
C GLU A 110 -34.63 -3.74 -0.74
N ILE A 111 -33.67 -4.33 -1.46
CA ILE A 111 -33.48 -5.80 -1.48
C ILE A 111 -33.10 -6.34 -0.09
N LEU A 112 -32.31 -5.60 0.71
CA LEU A 112 -32.01 -5.99 2.09
C LEU A 112 -33.28 -5.94 2.96
N HIS A 113 -34.11 -4.92 2.81
CA HIS A 113 -35.35 -4.79 3.56
C HIS A 113 -36.38 -5.89 3.18
N ASP A 114 -36.49 -6.23 1.89
CA ASP A 114 -37.27 -7.39 1.41
C ASP A 114 -36.75 -8.72 2.01
N LEU A 115 -35.44 -8.85 2.21
CA LEU A 115 -34.83 -10.03 2.84
C LEU A 115 -35.04 -10.05 4.36
N GLU A 116 -35.02 -8.89 5.02
CA GLU A 116 -35.38 -8.75 6.44
C GLU A 116 -36.86 -9.09 6.67
N ALA A 117 -37.78 -8.51 5.89
CA ALA A 117 -39.21 -8.82 5.94
C ALA A 117 -39.50 -10.31 5.70
N ARG A 118 -38.76 -10.97 4.78
CA ARG A 118 -38.85 -12.43 4.60
C ARG A 118 -38.33 -13.24 5.79
N VAL A 119 -37.34 -12.73 6.53
CA VAL A 119 -36.89 -13.37 7.77
C VAL A 119 -37.97 -13.22 8.84
N GLU A 120 -38.58 -12.03 8.99
CA GLU A 120 -39.72 -11.82 9.89
C GLU A 120 -40.91 -12.72 9.52
N GLU A 121 -41.27 -12.84 8.24
CA GLU A 121 -42.32 -13.78 7.78
C GLU A 121 -42.00 -15.25 8.15
N GLU A 122 -40.76 -15.70 8.01
CA GLU A 122 -40.38 -17.07 8.42
C GLU A 122 -40.39 -17.23 9.94
N GLU A 123 -40.04 -16.20 10.71
CA GLU A 123 -40.17 -16.20 12.18
C GLU A 123 -41.64 -16.25 12.60
N GLU A 124 -42.53 -15.47 11.98
CA GLU A 124 -43.98 -15.53 12.21
C GLU A 124 -44.58 -16.89 11.81
N ARG A 125 -44.18 -17.44 10.67
CA ARG A 125 -44.65 -18.74 10.17
C ARG A 125 -44.18 -19.89 11.07
N ASN A 126 -42.96 -19.79 11.61
CA ASN A 126 -42.46 -20.70 12.64
C ASN A 126 -43.23 -20.55 13.96
N GLN A 127 -43.55 -19.32 14.37
CA GLN A 127 -44.37 -19.02 15.55
C GLN A 127 -45.81 -19.56 15.40
N GLN A 128 -46.43 -19.42 14.22
CA GLN A 128 -47.71 -20.04 13.88
C GLN A 128 -47.63 -21.57 13.97
N THR A 129 -46.65 -22.18 13.30
CA THR A 129 -46.42 -23.64 13.35
C THR A 129 -46.24 -24.14 14.79
N GLN A 130 -45.54 -23.38 15.64
CA GLN A 130 -45.37 -23.70 17.06
C GLN A 130 -46.66 -23.54 17.88
N ASN A 131 -47.52 -22.58 17.54
CA ASN A 131 -48.83 -22.40 18.17
C ASN A 131 -49.85 -23.46 17.72
N GLU A 132 -49.84 -23.86 16.44
CA GLU A 132 -50.61 -24.99 15.93
C GLU A 132 -50.17 -26.30 16.59
N LYS A 133 -48.85 -26.53 16.74
CA LYS A 133 -48.34 -27.68 17.49
C LYS A 133 -48.84 -27.70 18.94
N LYS A 134 -48.90 -26.54 19.62
CA LYS A 134 -49.50 -26.44 20.96
C LYS A 134 -50.99 -26.77 20.97
N LYS A 135 -51.77 -26.23 20.02
CA LYS A 135 -53.21 -26.54 19.90
C LYS A 135 -53.46 -28.02 19.64
N MET A 136 -52.67 -28.64 18.77
CA MET A 136 -52.78 -30.06 18.47
C MET A 136 -52.37 -30.93 19.68
N GLN A 137 -51.34 -30.52 20.44
CA GLN A 137 -50.98 -31.18 21.70
C GLN A 137 -52.09 -31.08 22.76
N GLN A 138 -52.72 -29.91 22.90
CA GLN A 138 -53.88 -29.73 23.77
C GLN A 138 -55.05 -30.62 23.33
N HIS A 139 -55.38 -30.64 22.03
CA HIS A 139 -56.47 -31.47 21.53
C HIS A 139 -56.23 -32.97 21.71
N VAL A 140 -54.98 -33.44 21.57
CA VAL A 140 -54.61 -34.82 21.93
C VAL A 140 -54.80 -35.07 23.42
N GLN A 141 -54.43 -34.14 24.30
CA GLN A 141 -54.64 -34.28 25.73
C GLN A 141 -56.14 -34.30 26.11
N ASP A 142 -56.95 -33.42 25.51
CA ASP A 142 -58.41 -33.39 25.71
C ASP A 142 -59.07 -34.70 25.25
N LEU A 143 -58.55 -35.32 24.18
CA LEU A 143 -59.00 -36.63 23.68
C LEU A 143 -58.52 -37.80 24.56
N GLU A 144 -57.33 -37.71 25.17
CA GLU A 144 -56.86 -38.68 26.17
C GLU A 144 -57.73 -38.62 27.43
N GLU A 145 -58.08 -37.41 27.94
CA GLU A 145 -59.00 -37.26 29.08
C GLU A 145 -60.41 -37.78 28.77
N GLN A 146 -60.97 -37.50 27.58
CA GLN A 146 -62.28 -38.03 27.17
C GLN A 146 -62.28 -39.57 27.04
N LEU A 147 -61.16 -40.17 26.63
CA LEU A 147 -61.03 -41.62 26.56
C LEU A 147 -61.02 -42.25 27.97
N ASP A 148 -60.28 -41.66 28.91
CA ASP A 148 -60.26 -42.09 30.31
C ASP A 148 -61.65 -41.94 30.99
N GLU A 149 -62.39 -40.87 30.70
CA GLU A 149 -63.76 -40.67 31.19
C GLU A 149 -64.74 -41.73 30.64
N GLU A 150 -64.67 -42.06 29.35
CA GLU A 150 -65.47 -43.12 28.72
C GLU A 150 -65.08 -44.52 29.23
N GLU A 151 -63.79 -44.79 29.46
CA GLU A 151 -63.35 -46.04 30.09
C GLU A 151 -63.88 -46.17 31.53
N ALA A 152 -63.86 -45.08 32.32
CA ALA A 152 -64.44 -45.05 33.66
C ALA A 152 -65.97 -45.22 33.66
N ALA A 153 -66.68 -44.56 32.74
CA ALA A 153 -68.12 -44.72 32.56
C ALA A 153 -68.48 -46.17 32.16
N ARG A 154 -67.68 -46.79 31.30
CA ARG A 154 -67.81 -48.18 30.89
C ARG A 154 -67.55 -49.18 32.03
N GLN A 155 -66.53 -48.95 32.86
CA GLN A 155 -66.32 -49.76 34.08
C GLN A 155 -67.50 -49.65 35.04
N LYS A 156 -68.04 -48.44 35.24
CA LYS A 156 -69.22 -48.22 36.09
C LYS A 156 -70.46 -48.96 35.56
N LEU A 157 -70.74 -48.88 34.26
CA LEU A 157 -71.83 -49.63 33.62
C LEU A 157 -71.66 -51.14 33.75
N GLN A 158 -70.42 -51.66 33.69
CA GLN A 158 -70.12 -53.07 33.90
C GLN A 158 -70.41 -53.51 35.36
N LEU A 159 -70.07 -52.68 36.35
CA LEU A 159 -70.42 -52.91 37.76
C LEU A 159 -71.95 -52.87 38.00
N GLU A 160 -72.65 -51.92 37.41
CA GLU A 160 -74.11 -51.82 37.48
C GLU A 160 -74.79 -53.04 36.84
N LYS A 161 -74.26 -53.52 35.69
CA LYS A 161 -74.71 -54.76 35.04
C LYS A 161 -74.58 -55.97 35.96
N VAL A 162 -73.39 -56.22 36.53
CA VAL A 162 -73.16 -57.36 37.45
C VAL A 162 -74.09 -57.27 38.67
N THR A 163 -74.34 -56.05 39.17
CA THR A 163 -75.27 -55.82 40.28
C THR A 163 -76.73 -56.10 39.89
N ALA A 164 -77.12 -55.83 38.64
CA ALA A 164 -78.44 -56.18 38.13
C ALA A 164 -78.60 -57.69 37.91
N GLU A 165 -77.60 -58.36 37.35
CA GLU A 165 -77.57 -59.83 37.17
C GLU A 165 -77.70 -60.55 38.52
N ALA A 166 -76.99 -60.08 39.56
CA ALA A 166 -77.14 -60.62 40.92
C ALA A 166 -78.54 -60.43 41.51
N LYS A 167 -79.22 -59.31 41.21
CA LYS A 167 -80.62 -59.08 41.64
C LYS A 167 -81.61 -59.97 40.90
N ILE A 168 -81.40 -60.22 39.60
CA ILE A 168 -82.23 -61.14 38.81
C ILE A 168 -82.14 -62.54 39.41
N LYS A 169 -80.93 -63.02 39.69
CA LYS A 169 -80.70 -64.34 40.30
C LYS A 169 -81.44 -64.53 41.62
N LYS A 170 -81.48 -63.51 42.46
CA LYS A 170 -82.25 -63.52 43.71
C LYS A 170 -83.78 -63.60 43.47
N VAL A 171 -84.29 -62.90 42.46
CA VAL A 171 -85.70 -62.98 42.08
C VAL A 171 -86.06 -64.37 41.52
N GLU A 172 -85.14 -65.02 40.81
CA GLU A 172 -85.30 -66.42 40.37
C GLU A 172 -85.38 -67.40 41.56
N GLU A 173 -84.55 -67.21 42.60
CA GLU A 173 -84.61 -67.97 43.85
C GLU A 173 -85.95 -67.72 44.62
N ASP A 174 -86.40 -66.47 44.70
CA ASP A 174 -87.68 -66.10 45.32
C ASP A 174 -88.90 -66.69 44.56
N ILE A 175 -88.82 -66.85 43.22
CA ILE A 175 -89.86 -67.50 42.42
C ILE A 175 -90.00 -68.99 42.76
N ILE A 176 -88.89 -69.71 42.92
CA ILE A 176 -88.90 -71.15 43.28
C ILE A 176 -89.53 -71.35 44.67
N LEU A 177 -89.28 -70.45 45.62
CA LEU A 177 -89.93 -70.45 46.94
C LEU A 177 -91.45 -70.19 46.86
N LEU A 178 -91.89 -69.34 45.93
CA LEU A 178 -93.31 -69.07 45.70
C LEU A 178 -94.03 -70.25 45.02
N GLU A 179 -93.36 -71.02 44.15
CA GLU A 179 -93.93 -72.22 43.54
C GLU A 179 -94.23 -73.33 44.57
N ASP A 180 -93.34 -73.56 45.55
CA ASP A 180 -93.59 -74.54 46.62
C ASP A 180 -94.71 -74.11 47.59
N GLN A 181 -94.91 -72.79 47.79
CA GLN A 181 -96.08 -72.28 48.52
C GLN A 181 -97.38 -72.47 47.73
N ASN A 182 -97.35 -72.27 46.40
CA ASN A 182 -98.51 -72.46 45.52
C ASN A 182 -99.01 -73.91 45.50
N SER A 183 -98.09 -74.89 45.55
CA SER A 183 -98.39 -76.33 45.69
C SER A 183 -99.27 -76.64 46.92
N LYS A 184 -99.03 -75.94 48.04
CA LYS A 184 -99.77 -76.12 49.30
C LYS A 184 -101.14 -75.43 49.25
N LEU A 185 -101.20 -74.21 48.73
CA LEU A 185 -102.46 -73.44 48.57
C LEU A 185 -103.43 -74.05 47.55
N GLY A 186 -102.91 -74.78 46.54
CA GLY A 186 -103.73 -75.47 45.53
C GLY A 186 -104.71 -76.51 46.09
N LYS A 187 -104.47 -77.05 47.29
CA LYS A 187 -105.38 -77.99 47.97
C LYS A 187 -106.50 -77.31 48.77
N GLU A 188 -106.30 -76.06 49.21
CA GLU A 188 -107.32 -75.29 49.93
C GLU A 188 -108.24 -74.51 48.98
N LYS A 189 -107.69 -74.04 47.84
CA LYS A 189 -108.43 -73.29 46.81
C LYS A 189 -109.70 -74.00 46.33
N LYS A 190 -109.62 -75.32 46.10
CA LYS A 190 -110.75 -76.14 45.61
C LYS A 190 -111.94 -76.24 46.58
N LEU A 191 -111.77 -75.85 47.84
CA LEU A 191 -112.84 -75.83 48.87
C LEU A 191 -113.43 -74.43 49.08
N MET A 192 -112.83 -73.40 48.47
CA MET A 192 -113.28 -72.01 48.49
C MET A 192 -113.88 -71.55 47.15
N GLU A 193 -113.53 -72.19 46.03
CA GLU A 193 -114.08 -71.87 44.70
C GLU A 193 -115.61 -72.05 44.63
N ASP A 194 -116.18 -73.04 45.33
CA ASP A 194 -117.64 -73.23 45.46
C ASP A 194 -118.34 -72.09 46.23
N ARG A 195 -117.60 -71.24 46.95
CA ARG A 195 -118.12 -70.13 47.78
C ARG A 195 -117.96 -68.75 47.17
N ILE A 196 -117.11 -68.60 46.16
CA ILE A 196 -116.81 -67.30 45.51
C ILE A 196 -117.72 -67.06 44.30
N SER A 197 -118.25 -68.12 43.70
CA SER A 197 -119.32 -68.11 42.69
C SER A 197 -120.52 -67.22 43.06
N GLU A 198 -120.86 -67.15 44.36
CA GLU A 198 -122.08 -66.50 44.85
C GLU A 198 -121.95 -64.97 45.04
N PHE A 199 -120.73 -64.43 45.18
CA PHE A 199 -120.52 -63.01 45.54
C PHE A 199 -119.87 -62.14 44.46
N THR A 200 -119.14 -62.70 43.49
CA THR A 200 -118.49 -61.87 42.44
C THR A 200 -119.47 -61.38 41.36
N SER A 201 -120.69 -61.92 41.32
CA SER A 201 -121.79 -61.47 40.45
C SER A 201 -122.34 -60.06 40.77
N GLN A 202 -121.83 -59.38 41.81
CA GLN A 202 -122.32 -58.05 42.25
C GLN A 202 -121.31 -56.91 42.08
N LEU A 203 -120.12 -57.15 41.51
CA LEU A 203 -119.07 -56.12 41.37
C LEU A 203 -118.49 -55.99 39.95
N ALA A 204 -119.29 -56.33 38.94
CA ALA A 204 -118.86 -56.34 37.53
C ALA A 204 -119.37 -55.18 36.67
N GLU A 205 -120.36 -54.38 37.11
CA GLU A 205 -121.03 -53.39 36.23
C GLU A 205 -121.12 -51.93 36.72
N GLU A 206 -120.77 -51.61 37.97
CA GLU A 206 -120.73 -50.21 38.41
C GLU A 206 -119.36 -49.54 38.14
N GLU A 207 -119.23 -49.15 36.87
CA GLU A 207 -118.58 -47.92 36.41
C GLU A 207 -117.05 -47.89 36.24
N GLU A 208 -116.60 -48.84 35.43
CA GLU A 208 -115.61 -48.61 34.36
C GLU A 208 -116.07 -47.46 33.42
N LYS A 209 -116.05 -46.20 33.88
CA LYS A 209 -116.29 -45.01 33.01
C LYS A 209 -115.77 -43.65 33.46
N ALA A 210 -115.43 -43.42 34.74
CA ALA A 210 -114.87 -42.14 35.20
C ALA A 210 -113.34 -41.98 34.97
N LYS A 211 -112.73 -42.81 34.09
CA LYS A 211 -111.27 -42.90 33.85
C LYS A 211 -110.60 -41.69 33.17
N ASN A 212 -111.32 -40.59 32.89
CA ASN A 212 -110.86 -39.58 31.92
C ASN A 212 -110.62 -38.13 32.41
N LEU A 213 -110.84 -37.78 33.68
CA LEU A 213 -110.67 -36.38 34.14
C LEU A 213 -109.51 -36.13 35.11
N THR A 214 -109.04 -37.13 35.87
CA THR A 214 -107.95 -36.92 36.85
C THR A 214 -106.56 -36.81 36.22
N LYS A 215 -106.36 -37.32 34.98
CA LYS A 215 -105.08 -37.23 34.25
C LYS A 215 -104.70 -35.82 33.77
N ILE A 216 -105.64 -34.88 33.75
CA ILE A 216 -105.37 -33.48 33.33
C ILE A 216 -104.92 -32.62 34.52
N LYS A 217 -105.37 -32.94 35.75
CA LYS A 217 -105.10 -32.12 36.95
C LYS A 217 -103.61 -32.00 37.29
N ASN A 218 -102.92 -33.14 37.45
CA ASN A 218 -101.52 -33.15 37.90
C ASN A 218 -100.53 -32.58 36.85
N LYS A 219 -100.98 -32.37 35.60
CA LYS A 219 -100.16 -31.77 34.54
C LYS A 219 -100.14 -30.24 34.57
N GLN A 220 -101.04 -29.60 35.32
CA GLN A 220 -101.10 -28.14 35.48
C GLN A 220 -100.41 -27.67 36.78
N GLU A 221 -100.47 -28.45 37.86
CA GLU A 221 -99.81 -28.10 39.14
C GLU A 221 -98.26 -28.11 39.02
N MET A 222 -97.69 -29.02 38.22
CA MET A 222 -96.24 -29.04 37.91
C MET A 222 -95.82 -27.89 36.99
N MET A 223 -96.73 -27.36 36.16
CA MET A 223 -96.43 -26.27 35.20
C MET A 223 -96.34 -24.90 35.89
N MET A 224 -96.95 -24.73 37.07
CA MET A 224 -96.82 -23.51 37.89
C MET A 224 -95.41 -23.39 38.50
N SER A 225 -94.88 -24.47 39.09
CA SER A 225 -93.52 -24.48 39.67
C SER A 225 -92.43 -24.27 38.61
N ASP A 226 -92.61 -24.84 37.41
CA ASP A 226 -91.68 -24.75 36.28
C ASP A 226 -91.69 -23.37 35.60
N LEU A 227 -92.70 -22.52 35.90
CA LEU A 227 -92.78 -21.12 35.45
C LEU A 227 -92.20 -20.15 36.48
N GLU A 228 -92.36 -20.41 37.78
CA GLU A 228 -91.76 -19.60 38.85
C GLU A 228 -90.22 -19.75 38.89
N GLU A 229 -89.68 -20.95 38.64
CA GLU A 229 -88.22 -21.13 38.52
C GLU A 229 -87.68 -20.58 37.19
N ARG A 230 -88.42 -20.68 36.08
CA ARG A 230 -88.05 -20.02 34.82
C ARG A 230 -87.99 -18.51 34.98
N LEU A 231 -88.97 -17.86 35.60
CA LEU A 231 -88.97 -16.39 35.79
C LEU A 231 -87.73 -15.91 36.57
N LYS A 232 -87.30 -16.66 37.61
CA LYS A 232 -86.08 -16.35 38.38
C LYS A 232 -84.78 -16.61 37.60
N LYS A 233 -84.75 -17.60 36.69
CA LYS A 233 -83.65 -17.77 35.74
C LYS A 233 -83.64 -16.66 34.70
N GLU A 234 -84.80 -16.27 34.16
CA GLU A 234 -84.98 -15.21 33.16
C GLU A 234 -84.52 -13.84 33.69
N GLU A 235 -84.83 -13.49 34.94
CA GLU A 235 -84.36 -12.24 35.55
C GLU A 235 -82.83 -12.21 35.74
N LYS A 236 -82.23 -13.36 36.07
CA LYS A 236 -80.77 -13.47 36.26
C LYS A 236 -80.04 -13.47 34.92
N THR A 237 -80.49 -14.26 33.94
CA THR A 237 -79.93 -14.23 32.57
C THR A 237 -80.16 -12.89 31.91
N ARG A 238 -81.26 -12.16 32.20
CA ARG A 238 -81.48 -10.79 31.70
C ARG A 238 -80.54 -9.76 32.34
N GLN A 239 -80.19 -9.87 33.62
CA GLN A 239 -79.15 -9.02 34.23
C GLN A 239 -77.74 -9.36 33.71
N GLU A 240 -77.45 -10.63 33.46
CA GLU A 240 -76.22 -11.07 32.81
C GLU A 240 -76.19 -10.62 31.33
N LEU A 241 -77.33 -10.64 30.62
CA LEU A 241 -77.46 -10.05 29.28
C LEU A 241 -77.36 -8.53 29.28
N GLU A 242 -77.88 -7.79 30.28
CA GLU A 242 -77.69 -6.34 30.35
C GLU A 242 -76.24 -5.96 30.68
N LYS A 243 -75.52 -6.79 31.46
CA LYS A 243 -74.08 -6.60 31.67
C LYS A 243 -73.28 -6.97 30.43
N ALA A 244 -73.53 -8.11 29.81
CA ALA A 244 -72.90 -8.50 28.56
C ALA A 244 -73.22 -7.51 27.44
N LYS A 245 -74.45 -6.99 27.36
CA LYS A 245 -74.86 -5.94 26.44
C LYS A 245 -74.18 -4.62 26.76
N ARG A 246 -74.05 -4.17 28.01
CA ARG A 246 -73.25 -2.95 28.31
C ARG A 246 -71.76 -3.14 28.01
N LYS A 247 -71.24 -4.37 28.12
CA LYS A 247 -69.87 -4.69 27.76
C LYS A 247 -69.67 -4.73 26.24
N LEU A 248 -70.61 -5.32 25.50
CA LEU A 248 -70.64 -5.36 24.04
C LEU A 248 -70.99 -4.00 23.43
N ASP A 249 -71.87 -3.21 24.03
CA ASP A 249 -72.17 -1.82 23.63
C ASP A 249 -70.92 -0.96 23.88
N GLY A 250 -70.18 -1.21 24.97
CA GLY A 250 -68.88 -0.58 25.27
C GLY A 250 -67.77 -1.00 24.29
N GLU A 251 -67.60 -2.31 24.06
CA GLU A 251 -66.69 -2.87 23.05
C GLU A 251 -67.11 -2.44 21.64
N THR A 252 -68.41 -2.18 21.37
CA THR A 252 -68.91 -1.63 20.11
C THR A 252 -68.70 -0.11 20.01
N THR A 253 -68.74 0.65 21.10
CA THR A 253 -68.30 2.06 21.08
C THR A 253 -66.79 2.15 20.92
N ASP A 254 -66.01 1.33 21.61
CA ASP A 254 -64.55 1.32 21.50
C ASP A 254 -64.12 0.86 20.10
N LEU A 255 -64.79 -0.14 19.51
CA LEU A 255 -64.60 -0.52 18.11
C LEU A 255 -65.17 0.50 17.13
N SER A 256 -66.25 1.22 17.46
CA SER A 256 -66.77 2.31 16.62
C SER A 256 -65.86 3.53 16.64
N ASP A 257 -65.20 3.81 17.77
CA ASP A 257 -64.25 4.89 17.95
C ASP A 257 -62.90 4.52 17.34
N GLN A 258 -62.46 3.25 17.45
CA GLN A 258 -61.32 2.74 16.65
C GLN A 258 -61.63 2.69 15.15
N ILE A 259 -62.86 2.36 14.74
CA ILE A 259 -63.27 2.44 13.33
C ILE A 259 -63.37 3.90 12.90
N ALA A 260 -63.75 4.84 13.76
CA ALA A 260 -63.75 6.27 13.46
C ALA A 260 -62.31 6.84 13.38
N GLU A 261 -61.41 6.45 14.28
CA GLU A 261 -59.98 6.79 14.20
C GLU A 261 -59.32 6.15 12.97
N LEU A 262 -59.62 4.88 12.66
CA LEU A 262 -59.13 4.22 11.45
C LEU A 262 -59.76 4.83 10.20
N GLN A 263 -61.03 5.26 10.22
CA GLN A 263 -61.63 6.00 9.11
C GLN A 263 -61.02 7.40 8.98
N GLN A 264 -60.69 8.07 10.08
CA GLN A 264 -60.00 9.37 10.08
C GLN A 264 -58.55 9.22 9.61
N GLN A 265 -57.83 8.18 10.03
CA GLN A 265 -56.51 7.83 9.50
C GLN A 265 -56.57 7.40 8.04
N ILE A 266 -57.60 6.65 7.61
CA ILE A 266 -57.83 6.33 6.19
C ILE A 266 -58.16 7.60 5.40
N GLU A 267 -58.89 8.57 5.96
CA GLU A 267 -59.19 9.82 5.28
C GLU A 267 -57.99 10.77 5.27
N GLU A 268 -57.17 10.83 6.33
CA GLU A 268 -55.88 11.51 6.34
C GLU A 268 -54.88 10.85 5.40
N LEU A 269 -54.82 9.51 5.35
CA LEU A 269 -54.01 8.76 4.40
C LEU A 269 -54.55 8.89 2.97
N LYS A 270 -55.86 9.07 2.75
CA LYS A 270 -56.42 9.44 1.43
C LYS A 270 -56.13 10.89 1.09
N ILE A 271 -56.06 11.82 2.03
CA ILE A 271 -55.66 13.21 1.78
C ILE A 271 -54.15 13.29 1.51
N GLN A 272 -53.34 12.48 2.20
CA GLN A 272 -51.91 12.32 1.92
C GLN A 272 -51.68 11.57 0.61
N LEU A 273 -52.46 10.53 0.31
CA LEU A 273 -52.43 9.82 -0.97
C LEU A 273 -52.90 10.74 -2.08
N ALA A 274 -54.00 11.48 -1.94
CA ALA A 274 -54.46 12.47 -2.92
C ALA A 274 -53.44 13.60 -3.10
N LYS A 275 -52.73 14.05 -2.06
CA LYS A 275 -51.59 14.96 -2.19
C LYS A 275 -50.39 14.30 -2.86
N LYS A 276 -50.12 13.01 -2.62
CA LYS A 276 -49.07 12.25 -3.30
C LYS A 276 -49.45 11.89 -4.72
N GLU A 277 -50.74 11.79 -5.04
CA GLU A 277 -51.32 11.63 -6.37
C GLU A 277 -51.40 12.97 -7.10
N GLU A 278 -51.58 14.11 -6.41
CA GLU A 278 -51.39 15.46 -6.96
C GLU A 278 -49.90 15.78 -7.16
N GLU A 279 -49.01 15.40 -6.24
CA GLU A 279 -47.56 15.53 -6.42
C GLU A 279 -47.06 14.57 -7.51
N LEU A 280 -47.59 13.36 -7.60
CA LEU A 280 -47.32 12.40 -8.68
C LEU A 280 -47.95 12.85 -9.98
N GLN A 281 -49.16 13.43 -9.99
CA GLN A 281 -49.74 14.05 -11.19
C GLN A 281 -49.00 15.34 -11.57
N ALA A 282 -48.41 16.08 -10.63
CA ALA A 282 -47.58 17.25 -10.91
C ALA A 282 -46.15 16.85 -11.32
N ALA A 283 -45.68 15.67 -10.95
CA ALA A 283 -44.42 15.06 -11.39
C ALA A 283 -44.59 14.28 -12.70
N LEU A 284 -45.77 13.72 -12.97
CA LEU A 284 -46.17 13.14 -14.24
C LEU A 284 -46.60 14.24 -15.23
N ALA A 285 -47.20 15.34 -14.78
CA ALA A 285 -47.42 16.52 -15.62
C ALA A 285 -46.12 17.27 -15.85
N ARG A 286 -45.21 17.36 -14.88
CA ARG A 286 -43.82 17.77 -15.18
C ARG A 286 -43.09 16.74 -16.03
N GLY A 287 -43.38 15.46 -15.89
CA GLY A 287 -42.84 14.40 -16.73
C GLY A 287 -43.40 14.44 -18.15
N ASP A 288 -44.65 14.85 -18.33
CA ASP A 288 -45.35 15.06 -19.60
C ASP A 288 -45.03 16.44 -20.19
N ASP A 289 -44.71 17.45 -19.37
CA ASP A 289 -44.14 18.73 -19.77
C ASP A 289 -42.67 18.56 -20.16
N GLU A 290 -41.90 17.71 -19.47
CA GLU A 290 -40.54 17.31 -19.83
C GLU A 290 -40.54 16.32 -20.99
N VAL A 291 -41.55 15.47 -21.15
CA VAL A 291 -41.72 14.59 -22.32
C VAL A 291 -42.28 15.37 -23.49
N THR A 292 -43.13 16.38 -23.31
CA THR A 292 -43.52 17.30 -24.39
C THR A 292 -42.44 18.32 -24.67
N GLN A 293 -41.62 18.76 -23.72
CA GLN A 293 -40.43 19.58 -23.95
C GLN A 293 -39.31 18.75 -24.59
N LYS A 294 -39.15 17.48 -24.20
CA LYS A 294 -38.30 16.48 -24.88
C LYS A 294 -38.84 16.12 -26.24
N ASN A 295 -40.16 16.07 -26.46
CA ASN A 295 -40.77 15.83 -27.77
C ASN A 295 -40.88 17.09 -28.62
N ASN A 296 -40.84 18.29 -28.03
CA ASN A 296 -40.73 19.58 -28.69
C ASN A 296 -39.27 19.89 -29.02
N THR A 297 -38.31 19.41 -28.22
CA THR A 297 -36.89 19.37 -28.57
C THR A 297 -36.55 18.18 -29.44
N LEU A 298 -37.27 17.04 -29.39
CA LEU A 298 -37.19 15.99 -30.43
C LEU A 298 -37.90 16.43 -31.70
N LYS A 299 -38.94 17.27 -31.62
CA LYS A 299 -39.51 17.95 -32.77
C LYS A 299 -38.56 19.00 -33.29
N GLN A 300 -37.95 19.85 -32.46
CA GLN A 300 -36.91 20.77 -32.93
C GLN A 300 -35.69 20.02 -33.45
N VAL A 301 -35.29 18.89 -32.87
CA VAL A 301 -34.22 18.04 -33.42
C VAL A 301 -34.69 17.31 -34.66
N ARG A 302 -35.97 16.97 -34.81
CA ARG A 302 -36.56 16.43 -36.05
C ARG A 302 -36.90 17.50 -37.08
N GLU A 303 -37.07 18.76 -36.71
CA GLU A 303 -37.29 19.94 -37.55
C GLU A 303 -35.94 20.57 -37.90
N LEU A 304 -34.91 20.36 -37.09
CA LEU A 304 -33.50 20.59 -37.40
C LEU A 304 -32.92 19.40 -38.15
N GLN A 305 -33.39 18.17 -37.98
CA GLN A 305 -33.05 17.02 -38.83
C GLN A 305 -33.88 16.99 -40.10
N VAL A 306 -35.09 17.56 -40.10
CA VAL A 306 -35.85 17.86 -41.32
C VAL A 306 -35.31 19.12 -41.97
N GLN A 307 -34.84 20.15 -41.25
CA GLN A 307 -34.05 21.24 -41.86
C GLN A 307 -32.66 20.76 -42.28
N ILE A 308 -32.04 19.78 -41.63
CA ILE A 308 -30.79 19.17 -42.13
C ILE A 308 -31.12 18.23 -43.28
N SER A 309 -32.27 17.55 -43.31
CA SER A 309 -32.67 16.74 -44.46
C SER A 309 -33.22 17.58 -45.61
N GLU A 310 -33.78 18.76 -45.36
CA GLU A 310 -34.20 19.80 -46.31
C GLU A 310 -33.01 20.63 -46.72
N LEU A 311 -31.97 20.83 -45.89
CA LEU A 311 -30.67 21.39 -46.29
C LEU A 311 -29.80 20.33 -46.96
N GLN A 312 -30.01 19.04 -46.73
CA GLN A 312 -29.41 17.93 -47.48
C GLN A 312 -30.19 17.66 -48.75
N GLU A 313 -31.52 17.83 -48.77
CA GLU A 313 -32.37 17.76 -49.96
C GLU A 313 -32.30 19.08 -50.74
N ASP A 314 -31.96 20.22 -50.13
CA ASP A 314 -31.55 21.46 -50.78
C ASP A 314 -30.10 21.39 -51.21
N LEU A 315 -29.21 20.66 -50.52
CA LEU A 315 -27.85 20.37 -51.02
C LEU A 315 -27.87 19.27 -52.09
N GLU A 316 -28.84 18.37 -52.07
CA GLU A 316 -29.09 17.37 -53.11
C GLU A 316 -29.95 17.93 -54.23
N SER A 317 -30.77 18.94 -53.99
CA SER A 317 -31.45 19.79 -54.99
C SER A 317 -30.51 20.88 -55.50
N GLU A 318 -29.49 21.31 -54.76
CA GLU A 318 -28.39 22.14 -55.23
C GLU A 318 -27.41 21.26 -56.01
N LYS A 319 -27.12 20.02 -55.58
CA LYS A 319 -26.42 19.04 -56.41
C LYS A 319 -27.26 18.55 -57.58
N ALA A 320 -28.59 18.53 -57.52
CA ALA A 320 -29.47 18.11 -58.62
C ALA A 320 -29.90 19.28 -59.51
N SER A 321 -29.82 20.52 -59.04
CA SER A 321 -29.91 21.75 -59.84
C SER A 321 -28.56 22.13 -60.42
N ARG A 322 -27.45 21.83 -59.75
CA ARG A 322 -26.09 21.82 -60.31
C ARG A 322 -25.88 20.65 -61.25
N ASN A 323 -26.33 19.44 -60.94
CA ASN A 323 -26.36 18.36 -61.92
C ASN A 323 -27.39 18.66 -63.02
N LYS A 324 -28.51 19.36 -62.78
CA LYS A 324 -29.35 19.90 -63.86
C LYS A 324 -28.73 21.11 -64.56
N ALA A 325 -27.76 21.82 -64.00
CA ALA A 325 -27.09 22.95 -64.65
C ALA A 325 -25.88 22.46 -65.45
N ASP A 326 -25.13 21.47 -64.96
CA ASP A 326 -24.09 20.74 -65.66
C ASP A 326 -24.69 19.76 -66.67
N LYS A 327 -25.89 19.20 -66.40
CA LYS A 327 -26.70 18.50 -67.38
C LYS A 327 -27.35 19.50 -68.35
N GLN A 328 -27.97 20.61 -67.95
CA GLN A 328 -28.40 21.66 -68.89
C GLN A 328 -27.22 22.26 -69.66
N LYS A 329 -25.97 22.19 -69.18
CA LYS A 329 -24.78 22.61 -69.93
C LYS A 329 -24.27 21.53 -70.88
N ARG A 330 -24.52 20.25 -70.58
CA ARG A 330 -24.41 19.14 -71.53
C ARG A 330 -25.55 19.18 -72.54
N ASP A 331 -26.80 19.12 -72.11
CA ASP A 331 -28.02 19.27 -72.89
C ASP A 331 -28.00 20.58 -73.72
N LEU A 332 -27.49 21.74 -73.25
CA LEU A 332 -27.31 22.95 -74.10
C LEU A 332 -26.12 22.86 -75.06
N SER A 333 -25.12 22.00 -74.79
CA SER A 333 -24.04 21.70 -75.74
C SER A 333 -24.50 20.69 -76.79
N GLU A 334 -25.30 19.70 -76.37
CA GLU A 334 -25.95 18.69 -77.19
C GLU A 334 -27.11 19.31 -77.99
N GLU A 335 -27.83 20.31 -77.47
CA GLU A 335 -28.75 21.18 -78.22
C GLU A 335 -28.00 22.14 -79.14
N LEU A 336 -26.76 22.56 -78.83
CA LEU A 336 -25.91 23.30 -79.78
C LEU A 336 -25.38 22.42 -80.93
N GLU A 337 -25.31 21.11 -80.73
CA GLU A 337 -25.00 20.13 -81.77
C GLU A 337 -26.26 19.58 -82.46
N ALA A 338 -27.41 19.51 -81.78
CA ALA A 338 -28.70 19.09 -82.33
C ALA A 338 -29.42 20.21 -83.09
N LEU A 339 -29.34 21.47 -82.66
CA LEU A 339 -29.81 22.62 -83.46
C LEU A 339 -28.94 22.86 -84.72
N LYS A 340 -27.77 22.21 -84.81
CA LYS A 340 -27.01 22.14 -86.08
C LYS A 340 -27.55 21.06 -87.02
N THR A 341 -28.10 19.96 -86.52
CA THR A 341 -28.61 18.84 -87.33
C THR A 341 -30.13 18.86 -87.57
N GLU A 342 -30.94 19.45 -86.68
CA GLU A 342 -32.38 19.67 -86.90
C GLU A 342 -32.69 20.93 -87.73
N LEU A 343 -31.69 21.79 -88.00
CA LEU A 343 -31.78 22.76 -89.09
C LEU A 343 -31.71 22.06 -90.47
N GLU A 344 -31.13 20.85 -90.52
CA GLU A 344 -30.97 20.08 -91.75
C GLU A 344 -32.21 19.20 -92.06
N ASP A 345 -32.92 18.70 -91.03
CA ASP A 345 -34.10 17.80 -91.17
C ASP A 345 -35.47 18.50 -91.06
N THR A 346 -35.65 19.48 -91.94
CA THR A 346 -36.87 19.68 -92.76
C THR A 346 -38.28 19.58 -92.12
N LEU A 347 -38.96 20.73 -92.11
CA LEU A 347 -40.09 21.11 -93.01
C LEU A 347 -41.36 20.24 -93.15
N ASP A 348 -41.37 18.93 -92.92
CA ASP A 348 -42.50 18.05 -93.24
C ASP A 348 -43.44 17.75 -92.06
N THR A 349 -43.74 18.82 -91.32
CA THR A 349 -44.98 18.92 -90.54
C THR A 349 -46.21 18.71 -91.43
N THR A 350 -46.83 17.53 -91.43
CA THR A 350 -48.28 17.39 -91.70
C THR A 350 -48.87 16.22 -90.92
N ALA A 351 -49.45 16.53 -89.76
CA ALA A 351 -50.10 15.57 -88.88
C ALA A 351 -51.42 14.97 -89.44
N ALA A 352 -51.92 13.96 -88.73
CA ALA A 352 -53.35 13.71 -88.53
C ALA A 352 -54.19 12.99 -89.62
N GLN A 353 -53.61 12.27 -90.59
CA GLN A 353 -54.41 11.37 -91.47
C GLN A 353 -53.99 9.89 -91.54
N GLN A 354 -52.88 9.47 -90.94
CA GLN A 354 -52.50 8.05 -90.84
C GLN A 354 -52.71 7.41 -89.46
N GLU A 355 -53.25 8.14 -88.47
CA GLU A 355 -53.41 7.71 -87.06
C GLU A 355 -54.31 6.48 -86.81
N LEU A 356 -55.07 6.03 -87.81
CA LEU A 356 -56.12 5.01 -87.63
C LEU A 356 -55.80 3.65 -88.26
N ARG A 357 -54.68 3.53 -88.99
CA ARG A 357 -54.25 2.27 -89.63
C ARG A 357 -52.96 1.70 -89.03
N THR A 358 -52.05 2.56 -88.58
CA THR A 358 -50.81 2.16 -87.89
C THR A 358 -51.09 1.40 -86.59
N LYS A 359 -52.01 1.87 -85.74
CA LYS A 359 -52.27 1.28 -84.41
C LYS A 359 -52.52 -0.24 -84.36
N ARG A 360 -52.97 -0.88 -85.45
CA ARG A 360 -53.18 -2.36 -85.48
C ARG A 360 -52.01 -3.18 -86.02
N GLU A 361 -51.13 -2.59 -86.82
CA GLU A 361 -49.88 -3.24 -87.23
C GLU A 361 -48.78 -2.99 -86.19
N GLN A 362 -48.89 -1.88 -85.46
CA GLN A 362 -47.94 -1.44 -84.46
C GLN A 362 -47.97 -2.31 -83.19
N GLU A 363 -49.14 -2.67 -82.62
CA GLU A 363 -49.22 -3.57 -81.44
C GLU A 363 -48.56 -4.96 -81.68
N VAL A 364 -48.67 -5.51 -82.89
CA VAL A 364 -48.09 -6.83 -83.24
C VAL A 364 -46.58 -6.75 -83.51
N ALA A 365 -46.10 -5.62 -84.03
CA ALA A 365 -44.67 -5.35 -84.16
C ALA A 365 -44.04 -5.02 -82.80
N GLU A 366 -44.73 -4.25 -81.96
CA GLU A 366 -44.30 -3.88 -80.60
C GLU A 366 -44.17 -5.11 -79.70
N LEU A 367 -45.08 -6.10 -79.76
CA LEU A 367 -44.91 -7.34 -78.99
C LEU A 367 -43.72 -8.20 -79.43
N LYS A 368 -43.32 -8.17 -80.71
CA LYS A 368 -42.09 -8.83 -81.17
C LYS A 368 -40.84 -8.05 -80.79
N LYS A 369 -40.86 -6.73 -81.01
CA LYS A 369 -39.75 -5.84 -80.68
C LYS A 369 -39.52 -5.78 -79.17
N ALA A 370 -40.57 -5.82 -78.34
CA ALA A 370 -40.47 -5.90 -76.90
C ALA A 370 -39.83 -7.20 -76.42
N ILE A 371 -40.06 -8.35 -77.07
CA ILE A 371 -39.40 -9.61 -76.71
C ILE A 371 -37.91 -9.61 -77.15
N GLU A 372 -37.59 -9.05 -78.32
CA GLU A 372 -36.20 -8.87 -78.75
C GLU A 372 -35.46 -7.82 -77.90
N GLU A 373 -36.14 -6.75 -77.47
CA GLU A 373 -35.59 -5.72 -76.56
C GLU A 373 -35.48 -6.22 -75.12
N GLU A 374 -36.40 -7.05 -74.60
CA GLU A 374 -36.23 -7.76 -73.33
C GLU A 374 -35.03 -8.71 -73.39
N THR A 375 -34.95 -9.55 -74.44
CA THR A 375 -33.81 -10.47 -74.60
C THR A 375 -32.48 -9.71 -74.68
N LYS A 376 -32.44 -8.59 -75.40
CA LYS A 376 -31.25 -7.74 -75.53
C LYS A 376 -30.94 -6.94 -74.27
N THR A 377 -31.94 -6.51 -73.50
CA THR A 377 -31.72 -5.90 -72.18
C THR A 377 -31.31 -6.93 -71.14
N HIS A 378 -31.77 -8.18 -71.21
CA HIS A 378 -31.24 -9.28 -70.40
C HIS A 378 -29.79 -9.62 -70.77
N GLU A 379 -29.42 -9.67 -72.06
CA GLU A 379 -28.02 -9.85 -72.47
C GLU A 379 -27.14 -8.69 -72.02
N VAL A 380 -27.60 -7.44 -72.19
CA VAL A 380 -26.88 -6.25 -71.71
C VAL A 380 -26.83 -6.22 -70.18
N GLN A 381 -27.88 -6.55 -69.45
CA GLN A 381 -27.85 -6.65 -67.98
C GLN A 381 -26.93 -7.76 -67.50
N ILE A 382 -26.87 -8.92 -68.16
CA ILE A 382 -25.91 -9.98 -67.83
C ILE A 382 -24.48 -9.53 -68.14
N GLN A 383 -24.26 -8.78 -69.23
CA GLN A 383 -22.96 -8.21 -69.56
C GLN A 383 -22.55 -7.10 -68.57
N ASP A 384 -23.49 -6.26 -68.15
CA ASP A 384 -23.28 -5.16 -67.20
C ASP A 384 -23.13 -5.68 -65.75
N ILE A 385 -23.82 -6.75 -65.37
CA ILE A 385 -23.56 -7.49 -64.11
C ILE A 385 -22.18 -8.17 -64.16
N ARG A 386 -21.78 -8.75 -65.30
CA ARG A 386 -20.41 -9.30 -65.45
C ARG A 386 -19.35 -8.20 -65.42
N GLN A 387 -19.63 -7.04 -66.00
CA GLN A 387 -18.72 -5.90 -65.98
C GLN A 387 -18.65 -5.28 -64.58
N ARG A 388 -19.76 -5.12 -63.86
CA ARG A 388 -19.81 -4.67 -62.45
C ARG A 388 -19.16 -5.66 -61.50
N HIS A 389 -19.32 -6.98 -61.71
CA HIS A 389 -18.58 -7.99 -60.95
C HIS A 389 -17.09 -7.98 -61.32
N GLY A 390 -16.73 -7.67 -62.57
CA GLY A 390 -15.36 -7.43 -63.00
C GLY A 390 -14.74 -6.23 -62.29
N THR A 391 -15.37 -5.06 -62.37
CA THR A 391 -14.90 -3.84 -61.70
C THR A 391 -14.93 -3.96 -60.18
N ALA A 392 -15.91 -4.66 -59.58
CA ALA A 392 -15.90 -4.93 -58.14
C ALA A 392 -14.77 -5.90 -57.75
N LEU A 393 -14.41 -6.88 -58.58
CA LEU A 393 -13.25 -7.75 -58.35
C LEU A 393 -11.93 -6.99 -58.57
N GLU A 394 -11.87 -6.06 -59.51
CA GLU A 394 -10.73 -5.15 -59.70
C GLU A 394 -10.60 -4.16 -58.54
N GLU A 395 -11.68 -3.51 -58.09
CA GLU A 395 -11.73 -2.63 -56.92
C GLU A 395 -11.35 -3.40 -55.64
N ILE A 396 -11.85 -4.61 -55.42
CA ILE A 396 -11.44 -5.45 -54.28
C ILE A 396 -9.97 -5.85 -54.40
N SER A 397 -9.46 -6.10 -55.61
CA SER A 397 -8.04 -6.42 -55.84
C SER A 397 -7.14 -5.18 -55.65
N GLU A 398 -7.61 -4.00 -56.05
CA GLU A 398 -6.91 -2.73 -55.89
C GLU A 398 -6.95 -2.24 -54.43
N GLN A 399 -8.07 -2.42 -53.73
CA GLN A 399 -8.16 -2.25 -52.27
C GLN A 399 -7.25 -3.24 -51.54
N LEU A 400 -7.12 -4.49 -52.01
CA LEU A 400 -6.19 -5.47 -51.46
C LEU A 400 -4.72 -5.10 -51.73
N GLU A 401 -4.40 -4.58 -52.91
CA GLU A 401 -3.09 -3.99 -53.23
C GLU A 401 -2.80 -2.75 -52.38
N GLN A 402 -3.76 -1.84 -52.23
CA GLN A 402 -3.66 -0.63 -51.44
C GLN A 402 -3.48 -0.97 -49.96
N ALA A 403 -4.23 -1.94 -49.43
CA ALA A 403 -4.04 -2.48 -48.09
C ALA A 403 -2.67 -3.13 -47.91
N LYS A 404 -2.15 -3.86 -48.91
CA LYS A 404 -0.77 -4.40 -48.90
C LYS A 404 0.29 -3.29 -48.93
N ARG A 405 0.08 -2.22 -49.70
CA ARG A 405 0.98 -1.05 -49.76
C ARG A 405 0.95 -0.26 -48.45
N VAL A 406 -0.23 -0.02 -47.88
CA VAL A 406 -0.40 0.62 -46.56
C VAL A 406 0.24 -0.24 -45.47
N LYS A 407 0.01 -1.57 -45.47
CA LYS A 407 0.67 -2.49 -44.55
C LYS A 407 2.19 -2.45 -44.70
N GLY A 408 2.72 -2.51 -45.91
CA GLY A 408 4.17 -2.43 -46.16
C GLY A 408 4.78 -1.09 -45.76
N ASN A 409 4.05 0.00 -45.91
CA ASN A 409 4.46 1.33 -45.43
C ASN A 409 4.41 1.43 -43.90
N LEU A 410 3.40 0.82 -43.25
CA LEU A 410 3.32 0.72 -41.78
C LEU A 410 4.40 -0.20 -41.21
N GLU A 411 4.74 -1.30 -41.87
CA GLU A 411 5.84 -2.19 -41.48
C GLU A 411 7.20 -1.48 -41.64
N LYS A 412 7.41 -0.71 -42.71
CA LYS A 412 8.59 0.16 -42.86
C LYS A 412 8.64 1.30 -41.83
N SER A 413 7.52 1.96 -41.56
CA SER A 413 7.43 3.02 -40.54
C SER A 413 7.71 2.47 -39.15
N LYS A 414 7.12 1.32 -38.81
CA LYS A 414 7.43 0.57 -37.58
C LYS A 414 8.91 0.20 -37.51
N GLN A 415 9.50 -0.28 -38.60
CA GLN A 415 10.92 -0.66 -38.63
C GLN A 415 11.87 0.55 -38.55
N SER A 416 11.47 1.70 -39.09
CA SER A 416 12.14 2.99 -38.86
C SER A 416 12.08 3.33 -37.38
N LEU A 417 10.88 3.40 -36.79
CA LEU A 417 10.69 3.71 -35.37
C LEU A 417 11.41 2.73 -34.43
N GLU A 418 11.49 1.43 -34.78
CA GLU A 418 12.27 0.44 -34.04
C GLU A 418 13.79 0.62 -34.19
N ASN A 419 14.27 1.26 -35.26
CA ASN A 419 15.67 1.63 -35.43
C ASN A 419 15.97 2.96 -34.75
N ASP A 420 15.14 3.98 -34.96
CA ASP A 420 15.21 5.29 -34.30
C ASP A 420 15.22 5.11 -32.77
N ASN A 421 14.39 4.22 -32.22
CA ASN A 421 14.35 3.92 -30.79
C ASN A 421 15.60 3.14 -30.30
N LYS A 422 16.25 2.32 -31.15
CA LYS A 422 17.56 1.71 -30.84
C LYS A 422 18.69 2.74 -30.90
N GLU A 423 18.65 3.65 -31.86
CA GLU A 423 19.61 4.74 -32.01
C GLU A 423 19.51 5.70 -30.82
N LEU A 424 18.30 6.15 -30.45
CA LEU A 424 18.03 6.92 -29.24
C LEU A 424 18.45 6.18 -27.96
N ALA A 425 18.19 4.87 -27.84
CA ALA A 425 18.68 4.10 -26.70
C ALA A 425 20.22 4.01 -26.64
N SER A 426 20.88 3.97 -27.80
CA SER A 426 22.35 4.02 -27.89
C SER A 426 22.89 5.41 -27.57
N GLU A 427 22.21 6.47 -28.00
CA GLU A 427 22.56 7.85 -27.74
C GLU A 427 22.38 8.19 -26.26
N VAL A 428 21.27 7.79 -25.62
CA VAL A 428 21.07 7.90 -24.17
C VAL A 428 22.19 7.20 -23.40
N LYS A 429 22.65 6.03 -23.85
CA LYS A 429 23.77 5.30 -23.23
C LYS A 429 25.11 6.03 -23.42
N CYS A 430 25.37 6.58 -24.61
CA CYS A 430 26.54 7.41 -24.89
C CYS A 430 26.52 8.72 -24.09
N LEU A 431 25.36 9.37 -23.93
CA LEU A 431 25.17 10.56 -23.12
C LEU A 431 25.32 10.28 -21.62
N GLN A 432 24.85 9.11 -21.14
CA GLN A 432 25.11 8.68 -19.76
C GLN A 432 26.60 8.43 -19.50
N GLN A 433 27.33 7.87 -20.46
CA GLN A 433 28.79 7.70 -20.35
C GLN A 433 29.52 9.06 -20.44
N ALA A 434 29.14 9.94 -21.38
CA ALA A 434 29.69 11.28 -21.47
C ALA A 434 29.41 12.11 -20.21
N LYS A 435 28.25 11.91 -19.57
CA LYS A 435 27.91 12.52 -18.28
C LYS A 435 28.78 11.99 -17.14
N SER A 436 29.01 10.67 -17.04
CA SER A 436 29.87 10.12 -15.98
C SER A 436 31.34 10.53 -16.15
N ASP A 437 31.84 10.56 -17.38
CA ASP A 437 33.17 11.08 -17.72
C ASP A 437 33.29 12.58 -17.42
N SER A 438 32.24 13.35 -17.71
CA SER A 438 32.15 14.78 -17.38
C SER A 438 32.10 15.04 -15.87
N GLU A 439 31.31 14.28 -15.11
CA GLU A 439 31.30 14.35 -13.64
C GLU A 439 32.66 13.96 -13.03
N HIS A 440 33.36 12.97 -13.61
CA HIS A 440 34.70 12.60 -13.18
C HIS A 440 35.72 13.72 -13.48
N ARG A 441 35.66 14.33 -14.66
CA ARG A 441 36.49 15.51 -15.00
C ARG A 441 36.17 16.71 -14.11
N ARG A 442 34.89 16.98 -13.82
CA ARG A 442 34.46 18.04 -12.89
C ARG A 442 35.06 17.83 -11.51
N LYS A 443 34.93 16.63 -10.92
CA LYS A 443 35.53 16.30 -9.62
C LYS A 443 37.06 16.46 -9.62
N LYS A 444 37.73 16.10 -10.72
CA LYS A 444 39.18 16.29 -10.87
C LYS A 444 39.58 17.77 -10.97
N LEU A 445 38.80 18.59 -11.68
CA LEU A 445 39.00 20.04 -11.75
C LEU A 445 38.68 20.73 -10.42
N GLU A 446 37.66 20.29 -9.69
CA GLU A 446 37.32 20.79 -8.35
C GLU A 446 38.44 20.49 -7.34
N ALA A 447 39.04 19.30 -7.39
CA ALA A 447 40.23 18.97 -6.61
C ALA A 447 41.43 19.88 -6.99
N GLN A 448 41.65 20.14 -8.27
CA GLN A 448 42.70 21.08 -8.71
C GLN A 448 42.43 22.53 -8.26
N VAL A 449 41.17 22.97 -8.26
CA VAL A 449 40.78 24.29 -7.73
C VAL A 449 41.01 24.37 -6.23
N GLN A 450 40.72 23.31 -5.46
CA GLN A 450 41.08 23.25 -4.04
C GLN A 450 42.60 23.29 -3.82
N ASP A 451 43.38 22.52 -4.58
CA ASP A 451 44.86 22.58 -4.54
C ASP A 451 45.39 23.99 -4.85
N PHE A 452 44.80 24.69 -5.82
CA PHE A 452 45.17 26.07 -6.14
C PHE A 452 44.72 27.07 -5.07
N GLN A 453 43.57 26.87 -4.42
CA GLN A 453 43.13 27.68 -3.27
C GLN A 453 44.04 27.49 -2.05
N ILE A 454 44.47 26.26 -1.77
CA ILE A 454 45.44 25.95 -0.72
C ILE A 454 46.76 26.67 -1.02
N LYS A 455 47.32 26.49 -2.22
CA LYS A 455 48.56 27.16 -2.66
C LYS A 455 48.46 28.69 -2.67
N LEU A 456 47.29 29.25 -3.02
CA LEU A 456 47.05 30.69 -2.93
C LEU A 456 47.11 31.16 -1.48
N SER A 457 46.45 30.44 -0.55
CA SER A 457 46.49 30.76 0.87
C SER A 457 47.89 30.61 1.48
N GLU A 458 48.70 29.66 1.00
CA GLU A 458 50.11 29.51 1.37
C GLU A 458 50.96 30.65 0.81
N SER A 459 50.71 31.08 -0.44
CA SER A 459 51.37 32.23 -1.06
C SER A 459 51.00 33.54 -0.36
N GLU A 460 49.76 33.71 0.07
CA GLU A 460 49.31 34.87 0.85
C GLU A 460 49.91 34.90 2.25
N LYS A 461 50.03 33.75 2.93
CA LYS A 461 50.78 33.62 4.19
C LYS A 461 52.26 33.97 4.00
N ALA A 462 52.92 33.38 3.00
CA ALA A 462 54.31 33.69 2.68
C ALA A 462 54.49 35.18 2.34
N LYS A 463 53.56 35.80 1.62
CA LYS A 463 53.55 37.24 1.34
C LYS A 463 53.41 38.07 2.63
N SER A 464 52.59 37.65 3.58
CA SER A 464 52.47 38.28 4.90
C SER A 464 53.78 38.15 5.70
N GLU A 465 54.38 36.96 5.73
CA GLU A 465 55.68 36.71 6.37
C GLU A 465 56.80 37.54 5.72
N PHE A 466 56.83 37.66 4.39
CA PHE A 466 57.77 38.52 3.68
C PHE A 466 57.51 40.01 3.97
N PHE A 467 56.25 40.44 4.10
CA PHE A 467 55.92 41.82 4.47
C PHE A 467 56.36 42.14 5.90
N GLU A 468 56.11 41.26 6.86
CA GLU A 468 56.63 41.39 8.23
C GLU A 468 58.17 41.39 8.27
N ARG A 469 58.82 40.55 7.45
CA ARG A 469 60.28 40.47 7.38
C ARG A 469 60.87 41.71 6.72
N ALA A 470 60.23 42.25 5.69
CA ALA A 470 60.60 43.53 5.08
C ALA A 470 60.41 44.69 6.06
N HIS A 471 59.32 44.70 6.85
CA HIS A 471 59.10 45.71 7.89
C HIS A 471 60.12 45.60 9.03
N LYS A 472 60.52 44.39 9.43
CA LYS A 472 61.63 44.19 10.40
C LYS A 472 62.95 44.71 9.83
N LEU A 473 63.28 44.37 8.59
CA LEU A 473 64.48 44.87 7.89
C LEU A 473 64.44 46.40 7.70
N GLN A 474 63.27 47.01 7.48
CA GLN A 474 63.13 48.47 7.44
C GLN A 474 63.40 49.08 8.82
N ASN A 475 62.84 48.52 9.90
CA ASN A 475 63.13 48.99 11.27
C ASN A 475 64.62 48.82 11.63
N GLU A 476 65.25 47.74 11.16
CA GLU A 476 66.70 47.52 11.32
C GLU A 476 67.51 48.51 10.49
N LEU A 477 67.09 48.82 9.25
CA LEU A 477 67.70 49.85 8.41
C LEU A 477 67.56 51.25 9.04
N ASP A 478 66.40 51.58 9.60
CA ASP A 478 66.15 52.86 10.29
C ASP A 478 67.01 52.97 11.57
N ASN A 479 67.16 51.87 12.33
CA ASN A 479 68.08 51.79 13.48
C ASN A 479 69.56 51.92 13.05
N VAL A 480 69.98 51.23 11.99
CA VAL A 480 71.34 51.35 11.42
C VAL A 480 71.58 52.77 10.88
N SER A 481 70.57 53.41 10.27
CA SER A 481 70.66 54.81 9.84
C SER A 481 70.81 55.76 11.03
N GLY A 482 70.09 55.49 12.12
CA GLY A 482 70.25 56.24 13.38
C GLY A 482 71.63 56.04 14.02
N LEU A 483 72.16 54.81 14.00
CA LEU A 483 73.53 54.52 14.43
C LEU A 483 74.58 55.16 13.52
N LEU A 484 74.30 55.26 12.21
CA LEU A 484 75.13 55.99 11.25
C LEU A 484 75.12 57.48 11.55
N GLU A 485 73.96 58.10 11.78
CA GLU A 485 73.87 59.50 12.23
C GLU A 485 74.61 59.73 13.56
N GLU A 486 74.55 58.80 14.52
CA GLU A 486 75.36 58.87 15.73
C GLU A 486 76.85 58.74 15.45
N ALA A 487 77.25 57.85 14.54
CA ALA A 487 78.63 57.67 14.11
C ALA A 487 79.14 58.90 13.35
N GLU A 488 78.30 59.56 12.55
CA GLU A 488 78.60 60.84 11.89
C GLU A 488 78.68 61.98 12.90
N LYS A 489 77.78 62.06 13.88
CA LYS A 489 77.87 63.04 14.99
C LYS A 489 79.14 62.81 15.83
N LYS A 490 79.51 61.56 16.10
CA LYS A 490 80.79 61.17 16.71
C LYS A 490 81.97 61.50 15.80
N THR A 491 81.86 61.31 14.49
CA THR A 491 82.91 61.64 13.51
C THR A 491 83.11 63.14 13.44
N ILE A 492 82.05 63.95 13.30
CA ILE A 492 82.11 65.42 13.34
C ILE A 492 82.70 65.92 14.66
N LYS A 493 82.36 65.27 15.80
CA LYS A 493 83.01 65.57 17.08
C LYS A 493 84.49 65.20 17.03
N LEU A 494 84.84 64.00 16.60
CA LEU A 494 86.23 63.55 16.47
C LEU A 494 87.02 64.41 15.47
N THR A 495 86.43 64.93 14.39
CA THR A 495 87.09 65.86 13.47
C THR A 495 87.34 67.21 14.14
N LYS A 496 86.42 67.70 14.99
CA LYS A 496 86.67 68.90 15.81
C LYS A 496 87.74 68.65 16.87
N ASP A 497 87.70 67.50 17.51
CA ASP A 497 88.72 67.06 18.47
C ASP A 497 90.07 66.90 17.75
N THR A 498 90.11 66.34 16.53
CA THR A 498 91.30 66.26 15.65
C THR A 498 91.80 67.64 15.27
N VAL A 499 90.96 68.59 14.85
CA VAL A 499 91.40 69.97 14.57
C VAL A 499 91.95 70.65 15.84
N SER A 500 91.38 70.37 17.02
CA SER A 500 91.93 70.85 18.29
C SER A 500 93.26 70.17 18.65
N LEU A 501 93.42 68.90 18.31
CA LEU A 501 94.65 68.12 18.48
C LEU A 501 95.69 68.47 17.41
N GLU A 502 95.30 68.93 16.22
CA GLU A 502 96.16 69.49 15.19
C GLU A 502 96.65 70.89 15.59
N SER A 503 95.79 71.71 16.22
CA SER A 503 96.22 72.94 16.87
C SER A 503 97.20 72.65 18.01
N ALA A 504 96.90 71.67 18.88
CA ALA A 504 97.84 71.25 19.92
C ALA A 504 99.09 70.56 19.34
N LEU A 505 99.01 69.95 18.17
CA LEU A 505 100.15 69.39 17.43
C LEU A 505 101.00 70.51 16.81
N GLN A 506 100.38 71.60 16.36
CA GLN A 506 101.07 72.82 15.91
C GLN A 506 101.78 73.49 17.08
N ASP A 507 101.10 73.69 18.21
CA ASP A 507 101.68 74.23 19.46
C ASP A 507 102.82 73.33 19.97
N THR A 508 102.65 72.00 19.92
CA THR A 508 103.70 71.05 20.27
C THR A 508 104.78 70.89 19.19
N GLN A 509 104.54 71.28 17.94
CA GLN A 509 105.56 71.39 16.89
C GLN A 509 106.39 72.67 17.04
N GLU A 510 105.81 73.78 17.48
CA GLU A 510 106.56 74.96 17.89
C GLU A 510 107.40 74.66 19.14
N LEU A 511 106.81 74.01 20.16
CA LEU A 511 107.59 73.47 21.28
C LEU A 511 108.62 72.42 20.84
N LEU A 512 108.37 71.63 19.79
CA LEU A 512 109.34 70.67 19.24
C LEU A 512 110.48 71.38 18.50
N GLN A 513 110.24 72.55 17.89
CA GLN A 513 111.32 73.37 17.32
C GLN A 513 112.17 74.00 18.44
N GLU A 514 111.53 74.48 19.50
CA GLU A 514 112.20 74.98 20.72
C GLU A 514 112.99 73.85 21.43
N GLU A 515 112.39 72.67 21.58
CA GLU A 515 113.03 71.44 22.08
C GLU A 515 114.11 70.91 21.12
N THR A 516 113.97 71.02 19.80
CA THR A 516 115.04 70.59 18.87
C THR A 516 116.25 71.51 18.97
N ARG A 517 116.02 72.80 19.22
CA ARG A 517 117.07 73.77 19.57
C ARG A 517 117.73 73.45 20.93
N GLN A 518 116.97 72.97 21.92
CA GLN A 518 117.51 72.45 23.19
C GLN A 518 118.18 71.06 23.06
N LYS A 519 117.72 70.21 22.15
CA LYS A 519 118.20 68.86 21.89
C LYS A 519 119.49 68.85 21.08
N LEU A 520 119.72 69.86 20.22
CA LEU A 520 121.06 70.11 19.67
C LEU A 520 122.07 70.47 20.79
N ASN A 521 121.65 71.21 21.82
CA ASN A 521 122.46 71.43 23.02
C ASN A 521 122.64 70.13 23.83
N LEU A 522 121.59 69.34 24.09
CA LEU A 522 121.67 68.12 24.90
C LEU A 522 122.29 66.90 24.18
N SER A 523 122.25 66.84 22.85
CA SER A 523 122.93 65.81 22.05
C SER A 523 124.47 65.93 22.15
N SER A 524 124.98 67.14 22.39
CA SER A 524 126.38 67.33 22.77
C SER A 524 126.73 66.75 24.16
N ARG A 525 125.72 66.49 25.00
CA ARG A 525 125.85 66.02 26.39
C ARG A 525 125.63 64.51 26.53
N ILE A 526 124.68 63.92 25.81
CA ILE A 526 124.32 62.50 25.92
C ILE A 526 125.40 61.58 25.31
N ARG A 527 126.12 62.04 24.27
CA ARG A 527 127.25 61.33 23.67
C ARG A 527 128.42 61.05 24.64
N GLN A 528 128.33 61.57 25.87
CA GLN A 528 129.30 61.41 26.95
C GLN A 528 128.78 60.53 28.12
N LEU A 529 127.55 60.00 28.04
CA LEU A 529 126.93 59.15 29.08
C LEU A 529 126.56 57.74 28.60
N GLU A 530 126.44 57.52 27.28
CA GLU A 530 126.14 56.19 26.73
C GLU A 530 127.33 55.22 26.79
N GLU A 531 128.55 55.69 27.09
CA GLU A 531 129.71 54.84 27.43
C GLU A 531 129.54 54.10 28.78
N ASP A 532 128.74 54.62 29.72
CA ASP A 532 128.71 54.11 31.09
C ASP A 532 127.69 52.96 31.31
N LYS A 533 126.56 52.95 30.59
CA LYS A 533 125.38 52.13 30.94
C LYS A 533 125.53 50.63 30.66
N ASN A 534 126.26 50.23 29.61
CA ASN A 534 126.26 48.85 29.11
C ASN A 534 126.82 47.81 30.10
N ASN A 535 127.42 48.23 31.22
CA ASN A 535 128.11 47.36 32.17
C ASN A 535 127.23 46.76 33.29
N LEU A 536 125.92 47.01 33.32
CA LEU A 536 125.08 46.73 34.52
C LEU A 536 123.92 45.74 34.37
N GLN A 537 123.65 45.20 33.17
CA GLN A 537 122.35 44.54 32.90
C GLN A 537 122.34 43.00 33.03
N GLU A 538 123.45 42.36 33.39
CA GLU A 538 123.60 40.88 33.41
C GLU A 538 123.18 40.18 34.72
N LEU A 539 122.58 40.88 35.71
CA LEU A 539 122.50 40.41 37.11
C LEU A 539 121.10 40.06 37.67
N GLN A 540 120.00 40.17 36.91
CA GLN A 540 118.64 40.16 37.51
C GLN A 540 117.85 38.82 37.39
N GLU A 541 118.21 37.91 36.48
CA GLU A 541 117.28 36.86 36.02
C GLU A 541 117.18 35.59 36.93
N GLU A 542 117.79 35.56 38.12
CA GLU A 542 117.94 34.32 38.93
C GLU A 542 116.80 34.01 39.96
N GLU A 543 115.79 34.87 40.20
CA GLU A 543 114.97 34.81 41.44
C GLU A 543 113.54 34.15 41.38
N GLU A 544 112.92 33.88 40.23
CA GLU A 544 111.45 33.65 40.19
C GLU A 544 110.90 32.23 40.53
N GLU A 545 111.73 31.24 40.89
CA GLU A 545 111.33 29.81 40.82
C GLU A 545 110.50 29.23 42.02
N ALA A 546 110.34 29.95 43.14
CA ALA A 546 109.99 29.33 44.44
C ALA A 546 108.50 29.03 44.79
N ARG A 547 107.50 29.39 43.97
CA ARG A 547 106.10 29.61 44.46
C ARG A 547 105.12 28.40 44.52
N LYS A 548 105.44 27.20 44.03
CA LYS A 548 104.41 26.32 43.39
C LYS A 548 103.71 25.17 44.17
N ASN A 549 103.78 25.06 45.51
CA ASN A 549 103.77 23.71 46.15
C ASN A 549 102.68 23.33 47.22
N LEU A 550 101.48 23.95 47.33
CA LEU A 550 100.69 23.89 48.60
C LEU A 550 99.24 23.31 48.69
N GLU A 551 98.53 22.87 47.64
CA GLU A 551 97.03 22.77 47.70
C GLU A 551 96.31 21.40 47.49
N LYS A 552 96.90 20.23 47.81
CA LYS A 552 96.17 18.93 47.84
C LYS A 552 95.95 18.41 49.28
N GLN A 553 94.71 18.28 49.82
CA GLN A 553 94.33 17.16 50.74
C GLN A 553 92.89 16.94 51.33
N VAL A 554 91.90 17.84 51.27
CA VAL A 554 90.78 17.81 52.28
C VAL A 554 89.54 16.93 51.95
N GLY A 555 89.58 15.63 52.28
CA GLY A 555 88.40 14.78 52.61
C GLY A 555 87.44 14.36 51.46
N ALA A 556 86.82 13.18 51.37
CA ALA A 556 86.64 12.00 52.22
C ALA A 556 85.70 12.09 53.45
N LEU A 557 84.79 11.08 53.55
CA LEU A 557 83.96 10.63 54.70
C LEU A 557 82.57 11.27 54.95
N GLN A 558 81.51 10.62 54.45
CA GLN A 558 80.19 10.36 55.10
C GLN A 558 79.33 9.54 54.10
N ALA A 559 79.06 8.23 54.21
CA ALA A 559 78.75 7.29 55.29
C ALA A 559 77.22 7.03 55.47
N GLN A 560 76.82 5.80 55.12
CA GLN A 560 75.73 4.99 55.70
C GLN A 560 74.25 5.35 55.47
N LEU A 561 73.52 4.46 54.77
CA LEU A 561 72.16 4.06 55.16
C LEU A 561 71.90 2.58 54.79
N LEU A 562 71.97 1.70 55.79
CA LEU A 562 71.77 0.26 55.70
C LEU A 562 70.32 -0.14 56.11
N ASP A 563 69.97 -1.41 55.92
CA ASP A 563 68.95 -2.21 56.67
C ASP A 563 67.42 -2.11 56.41
N ALA A 564 66.95 -3.07 55.58
CA ALA A 564 66.19 -4.29 55.97
C ALA A 564 64.81 -4.28 56.69
N LYS A 565 63.87 -5.13 56.20
CA LYS A 565 62.82 -5.88 56.96
C LYS A 565 62.16 -7.03 56.14
N LYS A 566 61.34 -7.90 56.77
CA LYS A 566 61.49 -9.40 56.79
C LYS A 566 60.15 -10.20 57.02
N LYS A 567 60.02 -11.46 56.52
CA LYS A 567 59.20 -12.65 57.02
C LYS A 567 57.62 -12.59 57.00
N VAL A 568 56.78 -13.67 56.99
CA VAL A 568 56.89 -15.17 56.79
C VAL A 568 55.51 -15.88 56.46
N ASP A 569 55.49 -17.21 56.31
CA ASP A 569 54.44 -18.21 55.92
C ASP A 569 53.41 -18.73 57.00
N ASP A 570 52.38 -19.53 56.58
CA ASP A 570 52.00 -20.92 57.07
C ASP A 570 50.47 -21.35 57.13
N ASP A 571 50.22 -22.61 56.67
CA ASP A 571 49.28 -23.75 57.00
C ASP A 571 48.11 -23.66 58.07
N VAL A 572 47.07 -24.54 58.17
CA VAL A 572 46.34 -25.59 57.35
C VAL A 572 45.14 -26.20 58.16
N GLY A 573 44.17 -26.97 57.59
CA GLY A 573 43.42 -27.98 58.41
C GLY A 573 42.06 -28.61 57.97
N THR A 574 41.78 -29.80 58.55
CA THR A 574 40.52 -30.59 58.71
C THR A 574 39.97 -31.47 57.55
N ILE A 575 39.78 -32.77 57.85
CA ILE A 575 39.50 -33.86 56.88
C ILE A 575 38.28 -34.75 57.24
N ASP A 576 37.70 -34.65 58.44
CA ASP A 576 36.82 -35.71 58.97
C ASP A 576 35.33 -35.66 58.58
N ASN A 577 34.90 -34.70 57.75
CA ASN A 577 33.51 -34.66 57.24
C ASN A 577 33.25 -35.65 56.08
N LEU A 578 34.25 -36.42 55.64
CA LEU A 578 34.25 -37.08 54.32
C LEU A 578 33.40 -38.35 54.20
N GLU A 579 33.12 -39.08 55.29
CA GLU A 579 32.57 -40.44 55.18
C GLU A 579 31.03 -40.52 55.11
N GLU A 580 30.30 -39.60 55.75
CA GLU A 580 28.83 -39.55 55.63
C GLU A 580 28.41 -38.88 54.31
N ILE A 581 29.23 -37.94 53.82
CA ILE A 581 29.17 -37.37 52.47
C ILE A 581 29.24 -38.50 51.41
N LYS A 582 30.01 -39.58 51.64
CA LYS A 582 30.26 -40.69 50.70
C LYS A 582 29.01 -41.39 50.13
N ARG A 583 27.91 -41.52 50.90
CA ARG A 583 26.69 -42.20 50.43
C ARG A 583 25.73 -41.27 49.68
N LYS A 584 25.66 -39.99 50.05
CA LYS A 584 25.03 -38.96 49.18
C LYS A 584 25.82 -38.86 47.89
N LEU A 585 27.15 -38.73 48.00
CA LEU A 585 28.08 -38.72 46.87
C LEU A 585 27.88 -39.85 45.89
N GLN A 586 27.40 -41.03 46.28
CA GLN A 586 27.26 -42.17 45.35
C GLN A 586 25.99 -42.10 44.49
N LYS A 587 24.88 -41.56 45.02
CA LYS A 587 23.67 -41.29 44.22
C LYS A 587 23.76 -39.95 43.49
N ASP A 588 24.39 -38.97 44.14
CA ASP A 588 24.91 -37.80 43.45
C ASP A 588 25.93 -38.24 42.38
N MET A 589 26.69 -39.32 42.53
CA MET A 589 27.67 -39.78 41.52
C MET A 589 26.98 -40.17 40.23
N GLU A 590 25.87 -40.89 40.26
CA GLU A 590 25.15 -41.31 39.04
C GLU A 590 24.51 -40.09 38.35
N LEU A 591 23.87 -39.20 39.11
CA LEU A 591 23.32 -37.93 38.60
C LEU A 591 24.41 -36.96 38.12
N LEU A 592 25.56 -36.94 38.79
CA LEU A 592 26.76 -36.21 38.39
C LEU A 592 27.41 -36.87 37.18
N THR A 593 27.33 -38.20 37.01
CA THR A 593 27.89 -38.92 35.85
C THR A 593 27.04 -38.65 34.62
N GLN A 594 25.71 -38.67 34.73
CA GLN A 594 24.82 -38.26 33.64
C GLN A 594 25.02 -36.76 33.32
N ARG A 595 25.13 -35.90 34.34
CA ARG A 595 25.56 -34.50 34.13
C ARG A 595 26.99 -34.38 33.60
N LEU A 596 27.89 -35.32 33.85
CA LEU A 596 29.27 -35.34 33.38
C LEU A 596 29.32 -35.78 31.91
N GLU A 597 28.43 -36.68 31.47
CA GLU A 597 28.23 -37.00 30.06
C GLU A 597 27.55 -35.85 29.31
N GLU A 598 26.50 -35.22 29.87
CA GLU A 598 25.90 -34.01 29.28
C GLU A 598 26.91 -32.85 29.23
N LYS A 599 27.68 -32.63 30.30
CA LYS A 599 28.78 -31.66 30.33
C LYS A 599 29.94 -32.09 29.46
N GLY A 600 30.16 -33.38 29.23
CA GLY A 600 31.17 -33.95 28.34
C GLY A 600 30.81 -33.70 26.88
N VAL A 601 29.58 -33.98 26.47
CA VAL A 601 29.06 -33.64 25.14
C VAL A 601 29.00 -32.12 24.93
N ALA A 602 28.68 -31.35 25.97
CA ALA A 602 28.78 -29.89 25.92
C ALA A 602 30.25 -29.42 25.85
N PHE A 603 31.17 -30.05 26.58
CA PHE A 603 32.59 -29.76 26.57
C PHE A 603 33.22 -30.10 25.22
N ASP A 604 32.92 -31.27 24.64
CA ASP A 604 33.30 -31.65 23.27
C ASP A 604 32.79 -30.65 22.23
N LYS A 605 31.56 -30.14 22.38
CA LYS A 605 31.03 -29.07 21.52
C LYS A 605 31.78 -27.77 21.74
N MET A 606 32.04 -27.38 22.99
CA MET A 606 32.80 -26.18 23.34
C MET A 606 34.28 -26.27 22.92
N GLU A 607 34.87 -27.47 22.92
CA GLU A 607 36.23 -27.75 22.49
C GLU A 607 36.32 -27.76 20.97
N LYS A 608 35.33 -28.32 20.26
CA LYS A 608 35.19 -28.19 18.79
C LYS A 608 34.96 -26.74 18.35
N THR A 609 34.19 -25.95 19.09
CA THR A 609 34.08 -24.50 18.81
C THR A 609 35.34 -23.74 19.22
N ARG A 610 36.03 -24.12 20.30
CA ARG A 610 37.31 -23.52 20.70
C ARG A 610 38.39 -23.81 19.66
N THR A 611 38.53 -25.04 19.17
CA THR A 611 39.51 -25.38 18.13
C THR A 611 39.17 -24.73 16.80
N ARG A 612 37.89 -24.62 16.44
CA ARG A 612 37.46 -23.83 15.28
C ARG A 612 37.78 -22.34 15.42
N LEU A 613 37.46 -21.72 16.56
CA LEU A 613 37.78 -20.32 16.82
C LEU A 613 39.31 -20.09 16.93
N GLN A 614 40.07 -21.09 17.38
CA GLN A 614 41.53 -21.06 17.37
C GLN A 614 42.06 -21.14 15.93
N GLN A 615 41.51 -22.00 15.08
CA GLN A 615 41.86 -22.05 13.65
C GLN A 615 41.49 -20.74 12.94
N GLU A 616 40.30 -20.21 13.17
CA GLU A 616 39.88 -18.91 12.61
C GLU A 616 40.77 -17.75 13.13
N LEU A 617 41.27 -17.82 14.37
CA LEU A 617 42.25 -16.87 14.92
C LEU A 617 43.65 -17.04 14.31
N ASP A 618 44.12 -18.28 14.16
CA ASP A 618 45.43 -18.60 13.61
C ASP A 618 45.49 -18.20 12.11
N ASP A 619 44.42 -18.47 11.35
CA ASP A 619 44.26 -18.02 9.96
C ASP A 619 44.26 -16.48 9.87
N LEU A 620 43.51 -15.79 10.75
CA LEU A 620 43.52 -14.31 10.82
C LEU A 620 44.88 -13.73 11.23
N LEU A 621 45.67 -14.43 12.04
CA LEU A 621 47.04 -14.03 12.39
C LEU A 621 47.99 -14.21 11.20
N VAL A 622 47.86 -15.31 10.46
CA VAL A 622 48.62 -15.54 9.21
C VAL A 622 48.30 -14.48 8.16
N ASP A 623 47.01 -14.16 7.95
CA ASP A 623 46.59 -13.09 7.05
C ASP A 623 47.10 -11.72 7.51
N LEU A 624 47.06 -11.42 8.82
CA LEU A 624 47.57 -10.17 9.37
C LEU A 624 49.07 -10.02 9.13
N ASP A 625 49.87 -11.06 9.37
CA ASP A 625 51.31 -11.03 9.10
C ASP A 625 51.64 -11.01 7.60
N HIS A 626 50.84 -11.67 6.77
CA HIS A 626 50.94 -11.56 5.31
C HIS A 626 50.69 -10.13 4.83
N GLN A 627 49.62 -9.47 5.30
CA GLN A 627 49.34 -8.06 4.99
C GLN A 627 50.43 -7.13 5.51
N ARG A 628 50.94 -7.33 6.73
CA ARG A 628 52.08 -6.57 7.27
C ARG A 628 53.34 -6.73 6.41
N GLN A 629 53.60 -7.93 5.90
CA GLN A 629 54.74 -8.19 5.02
C GLN A 629 54.55 -7.54 3.64
N ILE A 630 53.33 -7.54 3.08
CA ILE A 630 52.99 -6.78 1.87
C ILE A 630 53.23 -5.28 2.09
N VAL A 631 52.69 -4.69 3.15
CA VAL A 631 52.84 -3.26 3.47
C VAL A 631 54.32 -2.90 3.64
N SER A 632 55.09 -3.67 4.41
CA SER A 632 56.54 -3.44 4.58
C SER A 632 57.31 -3.51 3.25
N ASN A 633 56.91 -4.43 2.34
CA ASN A 633 57.52 -4.53 1.01
C ASN A 633 57.12 -3.37 0.09
N LEU A 634 55.89 -2.87 0.19
CA LEU A 634 55.44 -1.68 -0.54
C LEU A 634 56.13 -0.41 -0.04
N GLU A 635 56.27 -0.22 1.28
CA GLU A 635 57.04 0.89 1.85
C GLU A 635 58.52 0.88 1.41
N LYS A 636 59.15 -0.30 1.39
CA LYS A 636 60.53 -0.45 0.89
C LYS A 636 60.64 -0.13 -0.60
N LYS A 637 59.66 -0.55 -1.41
CA LYS A 637 59.59 -0.18 -2.84
C LYS A 637 59.38 1.32 -3.03
N GLN A 638 58.47 1.94 -2.28
CA GLN A 638 58.18 3.36 -2.36
C GLN A 638 59.43 4.19 -2.01
N LYS A 639 60.07 3.91 -0.87
CA LYS A 639 61.34 4.55 -0.48
C LYS A 639 62.44 4.38 -1.53
N LYS A 640 62.51 3.21 -2.20
CA LYS A 640 63.47 2.98 -3.28
C LYS A 640 63.13 3.77 -4.56
N PHE A 641 61.86 3.91 -4.92
CA PHE A 641 61.45 4.78 -6.03
C PHE A 641 61.72 6.25 -5.73
N ASP A 642 61.41 6.72 -4.53
CA ASP A 642 61.67 8.09 -4.10
C ASP A 642 63.18 8.39 -4.09
N GLN A 643 64.01 7.43 -3.64
CA GLN A 643 65.47 7.51 -3.73
C GLN A 643 65.95 7.59 -5.18
N MET A 644 65.55 6.66 -6.05
CA MET A 644 65.99 6.68 -7.47
C MET A 644 65.53 7.95 -8.18
N LEU A 645 64.33 8.46 -7.89
CA LEU A 645 63.84 9.73 -8.43
C LEU A 645 64.64 10.93 -7.93
N ALA A 646 65.08 10.92 -6.66
CA ALA A 646 65.95 11.96 -6.11
C ALA A 646 67.37 11.89 -6.71
N GLU A 647 67.91 10.69 -6.91
CA GLU A 647 69.20 10.47 -7.57
C GLU A 647 69.18 10.96 -9.03
N GLU A 648 68.17 10.58 -9.83
CA GLU A 648 68.00 11.06 -11.20
C GLU A 648 67.78 12.57 -11.29
N LYS A 649 67.00 13.16 -10.37
CA LYS A 649 66.86 14.63 -10.29
C LYS A 649 68.19 15.32 -9.99
N ASN A 650 68.99 14.77 -9.08
CA ASN A 650 70.31 15.31 -8.76
C ASN A 650 71.31 15.16 -9.91
N ILE A 651 71.24 14.05 -10.67
CA ILE A 651 72.05 13.83 -11.88
C ILE A 651 71.63 14.84 -12.98
N SER A 652 70.34 14.98 -13.23
CA SER A 652 69.80 15.95 -14.20
C SER A 652 70.13 17.40 -13.83
N ALA A 653 70.10 17.75 -12.54
CA ALA A 653 70.50 19.08 -12.08
C ALA A 653 71.99 19.33 -12.32
N ARG A 654 72.87 18.37 -12.01
CA ARG A 654 74.31 18.47 -12.29
C ARG A 654 74.60 18.64 -13.79
N PHE A 655 73.91 17.91 -14.66
CA PHE A 655 74.10 18.08 -16.10
C PHE A 655 73.56 19.42 -16.62
N ALA A 656 72.51 19.99 -16.00
CA ALA A 656 72.08 21.35 -16.29
C ALA A 656 73.13 22.38 -15.85
N ASP A 657 73.65 22.27 -14.62
CA ASP A 657 74.70 23.14 -14.10
C ASP A 657 76.00 23.06 -14.95
N GLU A 658 76.40 21.86 -15.36
CA GLU A 658 77.57 21.65 -16.23
C GLU A 658 77.36 22.22 -17.64
N ARG A 659 76.18 22.04 -18.23
CA ARG A 659 75.81 22.66 -19.51
C ARG A 659 75.86 24.18 -19.41
N ASP A 660 75.21 24.77 -18.41
CA ASP A 660 75.09 26.21 -18.26
C ASP A 660 76.45 26.85 -17.97
N ARG A 661 77.33 26.15 -17.23
CA ARG A 661 78.73 26.54 -17.04
C ARG A 661 79.54 26.47 -18.33
N ALA A 662 79.39 25.41 -19.13
CA ALA A 662 80.06 25.27 -20.42
C ALA A 662 79.57 26.34 -21.44
N GLU A 663 78.27 26.68 -21.42
CA GLU A 663 77.68 27.73 -22.24
C GLU A 663 78.15 29.12 -21.80
N ALA A 664 78.29 29.37 -20.49
CA ALA A 664 78.90 30.58 -19.96
C ALA A 664 80.37 30.72 -20.37
N GLU A 665 81.17 29.65 -20.25
CA GLU A 665 82.55 29.64 -20.74
C GLU A 665 82.66 29.84 -22.26
N ALA A 666 81.74 29.28 -23.04
CA ALA A 666 81.68 29.47 -24.48
C ALA A 666 81.40 30.94 -24.83
N ARG A 667 80.39 31.57 -24.18
CA ARG A 667 80.11 33.00 -24.31
C ARG A 667 81.27 33.88 -23.86
N GLU A 668 81.99 33.51 -22.80
CA GLU A 668 83.16 34.27 -22.34
C GLU A 668 84.31 34.19 -23.36
N LYS A 669 84.55 33.00 -23.93
CA LYS A 669 85.56 32.79 -24.99
C LYS A 669 85.18 33.52 -26.28
N GLU A 670 83.90 33.51 -26.66
CA GLU A 670 83.36 34.27 -27.79
C GLU A 670 83.51 35.79 -27.56
N THR A 671 83.15 36.28 -26.37
CA THR A 671 83.34 37.68 -25.98
C THR A 671 84.81 38.10 -26.02
N LYS A 672 85.72 37.24 -25.56
CA LYS A 672 87.18 37.46 -25.67
C LYS A 672 87.66 37.46 -27.12
N ALA A 673 87.14 36.58 -27.98
CA ALA A 673 87.48 36.57 -29.40
C ALA A 673 86.99 37.84 -30.11
N LEU A 674 85.76 38.29 -29.84
CA LEU A 674 85.22 39.55 -30.35
C LEU A 674 86.01 40.76 -29.84
N ALA A 675 86.41 40.78 -28.57
CA ALA A 675 87.24 41.84 -28.00
C ALA A 675 88.65 41.87 -28.62
N LEU A 676 89.25 40.71 -28.90
CA LEU A 676 90.55 40.62 -29.58
C LEU A 676 90.47 41.00 -31.05
N ASN A 677 89.42 40.60 -31.78
CA ASN A 677 89.17 41.08 -33.14
C ASN A 677 88.98 42.59 -33.16
N ARG A 678 88.15 43.14 -32.26
CA ARG A 678 87.96 44.59 -32.14
C ARG A 678 89.26 45.32 -31.82
N ALA A 679 90.10 44.79 -30.92
CA ALA A 679 91.40 45.39 -30.62
C ALA A 679 92.40 45.28 -31.80
N LEU A 680 92.27 44.26 -32.65
CA LEU A 680 93.02 44.13 -33.90
C LEU A 680 92.54 45.13 -34.96
N ASP A 681 91.22 45.28 -35.11
CA ASP A 681 90.59 46.25 -36.01
C ASP A 681 90.93 47.68 -35.58
N GLU A 682 90.81 48.02 -34.30
CA GLU A 682 91.21 49.33 -33.73
C GLU A 682 92.73 49.60 -33.92
N ALA A 683 93.58 48.56 -33.86
CA ALA A 683 95.01 48.69 -34.15
C ALA A 683 95.32 48.85 -35.66
N LEU A 684 94.50 48.25 -36.53
CA LEU A 684 94.55 48.42 -37.98
C LEU A 684 94.07 49.82 -38.39
N GLU A 685 92.94 50.29 -37.87
CA GLU A 685 92.44 51.66 -38.06
C GLU A 685 93.45 52.69 -37.55
N ALA A 686 94.04 52.49 -36.37
CA ALA A 686 95.09 53.37 -35.85
C ALA A 686 96.34 53.39 -36.73
N LYS A 687 96.71 52.25 -37.34
CA LYS A 687 97.81 52.16 -38.32
C LYS A 687 97.45 52.88 -39.62
N GLU A 688 96.25 52.68 -40.16
CA GLU A 688 95.79 53.32 -41.39
C GLU A 688 95.66 54.84 -41.22
N GLU A 689 95.14 55.32 -40.08
CA GLU A 689 95.07 56.74 -39.77
C GLU A 689 96.47 57.33 -39.55
N LEU A 690 97.41 56.62 -38.93
CA LEU A 690 98.82 57.04 -38.88
C LEU A 690 99.46 57.10 -40.27
N GLU A 691 99.18 56.14 -41.15
CA GLU A 691 99.65 56.18 -42.55
C GLU A 691 99.01 57.33 -43.34
N ARG A 692 97.72 57.61 -43.12
CA ARG A 692 96.97 58.74 -43.70
C ARG A 692 97.53 60.08 -43.21
N GLN A 693 97.76 60.24 -41.91
CA GLN A 693 98.37 61.43 -41.32
C GLN A 693 99.81 61.63 -41.80
N ASN A 694 100.62 60.56 -41.92
CA ASN A 694 101.98 60.65 -42.46
C ASN A 694 101.97 61.09 -43.93
N LYS A 695 100.99 60.61 -44.72
CA LYS A 695 100.79 61.04 -46.11
C LYS A 695 100.28 62.49 -46.20
N GLN A 696 99.35 62.88 -45.33
CA GLN A 696 98.84 64.25 -45.24
C GLN A 696 99.95 65.23 -44.85
N LEU A 697 100.73 64.95 -43.80
CA LEU A 697 101.86 65.78 -43.39
C LEU A 697 102.94 65.90 -44.47
N ARG A 698 103.14 64.87 -45.30
CA ARG A 698 104.02 64.97 -46.49
C ARG A 698 103.43 65.88 -47.56
N ALA A 699 102.15 65.75 -47.87
CA ALA A 699 101.47 66.62 -48.82
C ALA A 699 101.47 68.08 -48.33
N GLU A 700 101.13 68.34 -47.07
CA GLU A 700 101.22 69.67 -46.44
C GLU A 700 102.65 70.22 -46.46
N MET A 701 103.68 69.36 -46.29
CA MET A 701 105.08 69.78 -46.39
C MET A 701 105.49 70.09 -47.84
N GLU A 702 105.00 69.34 -48.83
CA GLU A 702 105.17 69.62 -50.26
C GLU A 702 104.45 70.91 -50.67
N ASP A 703 103.21 71.13 -50.21
CA ASP A 703 102.42 72.34 -50.44
C ASP A 703 103.02 73.57 -49.75
N LEU A 704 103.56 73.43 -48.52
CA LEU A 704 104.28 74.50 -47.84
C LEU A 704 105.62 74.82 -48.50
N MET A 705 106.31 73.85 -49.09
CA MET A 705 107.49 74.10 -49.93
C MET A 705 107.10 74.82 -51.22
N SER A 706 106.06 74.36 -51.91
CA SER A 706 105.50 75.00 -53.12
C SER A 706 105.06 76.44 -52.85
N SER A 707 104.37 76.67 -51.73
CA SER A 707 103.97 77.99 -51.25
C SER A 707 105.16 78.89 -50.94
N LYS A 708 106.22 78.34 -50.35
CA LYS A 708 107.44 79.09 -49.99
C LYS A 708 108.30 79.47 -51.20
N ASP A 709 108.36 78.63 -52.22
CA ASP A 709 109.06 78.92 -53.48
C ASP A 709 108.33 80.00 -54.32
N ASP A 710 107.10 80.33 -53.96
CA ASP A 710 106.17 81.24 -54.64
C ASP A 710 106.05 82.63 -53.96
N VAL A 711 106.93 82.96 -52.99
CA VAL A 711 106.98 84.26 -52.26
C VAL A 711 108.18 85.13 -52.71
N GLY A 712 108.33 85.29 -54.03
CA GLY A 712 109.57 85.71 -54.69
C GLY A 712 109.49 86.77 -55.81
N LYS A 713 108.37 87.49 -56.04
CA LYS A 713 108.25 88.79 -56.76
C LYS A 713 106.86 89.46 -56.66
N ASN A 714 106.90 90.75 -56.29
CA ASN A 714 105.76 91.65 -56.11
C ASN A 714 104.72 91.68 -57.26
N VAL A 715 103.46 91.95 -56.88
CA VAL A 715 102.24 92.11 -57.71
C VAL A 715 101.67 90.81 -58.28
N HIS A 716 102.45 89.98 -58.98
CA HIS A 716 101.88 88.78 -59.62
C HIS A 716 101.38 87.75 -58.58
N GLU A 717 102.04 87.68 -57.42
CA GLU A 717 101.62 86.90 -56.25
C GLU A 717 100.30 87.36 -55.64
N LEU A 718 100.03 88.67 -55.58
CA LEU A 718 98.75 89.18 -55.07
C LEU A 718 97.60 88.79 -56.01
N GLU A 719 97.86 88.77 -57.32
CA GLU A 719 96.87 88.37 -58.32
C GLU A 719 96.67 86.85 -58.37
N LYS A 720 97.73 86.06 -58.12
CA LYS A 720 97.66 84.60 -57.92
C LYS A 720 96.94 84.23 -56.63
N SER A 721 97.28 84.90 -55.51
CA SER A 721 96.62 84.76 -54.20
C SER A 721 95.15 85.18 -54.27
N LYS A 722 94.82 86.27 -54.99
CA LYS A 722 93.43 86.65 -55.24
C LYS A 722 92.67 85.56 -55.98
N ARG A 723 93.23 84.99 -57.06
CA ARG A 723 92.59 83.88 -57.78
C ARG A 723 92.45 82.62 -56.94
N ALA A 724 93.42 82.32 -56.08
CA ALA A 724 93.34 81.21 -55.14
C ALA A 724 92.21 81.42 -54.10
N LEU A 725 92.07 82.64 -53.55
CA LEU A 725 90.98 83.00 -52.65
C LEU A 725 89.62 83.04 -53.37
N GLU A 726 89.55 83.51 -54.61
CA GLU A 726 88.34 83.45 -55.43
C GLU A 726 87.93 81.99 -55.68
N HIS A 727 88.89 81.11 -55.99
CA HIS A 727 88.64 79.68 -56.15
C HIS A 727 88.19 79.00 -54.85
N GLN A 728 88.83 79.32 -53.72
CA GLN A 728 88.44 78.81 -52.40
C GLN A 728 87.05 79.30 -51.96
N VAL A 729 86.66 80.53 -52.32
CA VAL A 729 85.29 81.03 -52.10
C VAL A 729 84.28 80.33 -53.00
N GLU A 730 84.65 80.00 -54.24
CA GLU A 730 83.81 79.20 -55.14
C GLU A 730 83.61 77.77 -54.57
N GLU A 731 84.69 77.12 -54.12
CA GLU A 731 84.67 75.78 -53.51
C GLU A 731 83.84 75.75 -52.21
N MET A 732 84.02 76.74 -51.32
CA MET A 732 83.20 76.89 -50.11
C MET A 732 81.72 77.18 -50.40
N ARG A 733 81.38 77.79 -51.55
CA ARG A 733 79.99 77.95 -51.99
C ARG A 733 79.41 76.63 -52.47
N THR A 734 80.13 75.88 -53.30
CA THR A 734 79.70 74.55 -53.75
C THR A 734 79.48 73.62 -52.54
N GLN A 735 80.37 73.63 -51.55
CA GLN A 735 80.19 72.85 -50.32
C GLN A 735 78.97 73.31 -49.49
N LEU A 736 78.64 74.61 -49.47
CA LEU A 736 77.42 75.10 -48.82
C LEU A 736 76.15 74.68 -49.58
N GLU A 737 76.16 74.74 -50.91
CA GLU A 737 75.05 74.28 -51.76
C GLU A 737 74.84 72.76 -51.61
N GLU A 738 75.91 71.96 -51.60
CA GLU A 738 75.85 70.52 -51.33
C GLU A 738 75.28 70.20 -49.92
N LEU A 739 75.70 70.94 -48.89
CA LEU A 739 75.17 70.78 -47.53
C LEU A 739 73.71 71.26 -47.38
N GLU A 740 73.29 72.28 -48.13
CA GLU A 740 71.89 72.73 -48.18
C GLU A 740 71.01 71.68 -48.89
N ASP A 741 71.47 71.09 -49.99
CA ASP A 741 70.79 69.99 -50.69
C ASP A 741 70.69 68.72 -49.83
N GLU A 742 71.78 68.33 -49.13
CA GLU A 742 71.75 67.21 -48.17
C GLU A 742 70.79 67.48 -47.01
N LEU A 743 70.84 68.68 -46.41
CA LEU A 743 69.92 69.07 -45.34
C LEU A 743 68.48 69.00 -45.82
N GLN A 744 68.17 69.59 -46.98
CA GLN A 744 66.84 69.55 -47.56
C GLN A 744 66.36 68.11 -47.80
N ALA A 745 67.22 67.24 -48.36
CA ALA A 745 66.88 65.83 -48.55
C ALA A 745 66.59 65.09 -47.23
N THR A 746 67.33 65.39 -46.14
CA THR A 746 67.06 64.80 -44.82
C THR A 746 65.79 65.35 -44.17
N GLU A 747 65.47 66.63 -44.34
CA GLU A 747 64.20 67.21 -43.87
C GLU A 747 63.00 66.61 -44.63
N ASP A 748 63.12 66.43 -45.95
CA ASP A 748 62.11 65.78 -46.78
C ASP A 748 61.88 64.32 -46.38
N ALA A 749 62.96 63.57 -46.12
CA ALA A 749 62.88 62.19 -45.63
C ALA A 749 62.22 62.11 -44.24
N LYS A 750 62.56 63.04 -43.34
CA LYS A 750 61.95 63.16 -42.01
C LYS A 750 60.46 63.49 -42.10
N LEU A 751 60.05 64.42 -42.96
CA LEU A 751 58.63 64.75 -43.18
C LEU A 751 57.85 63.55 -43.71
N ARG A 752 58.41 62.78 -44.66
CA ARG A 752 57.79 61.54 -45.16
C ARG A 752 57.63 60.50 -44.05
N LEU A 753 58.64 60.32 -43.19
CA LEU A 753 58.54 59.42 -42.03
C LEU A 753 57.50 59.89 -41.02
N GLU A 754 57.40 61.19 -40.75
CA GLU A 754 56.40 61.75 -39.83
C GLU A 754 54.97 61.58 -40.37
N VAL A 755 54.74 61.83 -41.67
CA VAL A 755 53.46 61.58 -42.33
C VAL A 755 53.10 60.09 -42.31
N ASN A 756 54.04 59.20 -42.62
CA ASN A 756 53.81 57.75 -42.55
C ASN A 756 53.49 57.27 -41.12
N MET A 757 54.14 57.84 -40.11
CA MET A 757 53.84 57.56 -38.70
C MET A 757 52.43 58.05 -38.31
N GLN A 758 52.01 59.24 -38.74
CA GLN A 758 50.65 59.73 -38.50
C GLN A 758 49.60 58.87 -39.22
N ALA A 759 49.88 58.42 -40.45
CA ALA A 759 49.00 57.51 -41.19
C ALA A 759 48.85 56.15 -40.47
N MET A 760 49.96 55.54 -40.04
CA MET A 760 49.94 54.30 -39.24
C MET A 760 49.22 54.48 -37.90
N LYS A 761 49.40 55.62 -37.23
CA LYS A 761 48.69 55.93 -35.99
C LYS A 761 47.18 56.07 -36.22
N ALA A 762 46.76 56.77 -37.27
CA ALA A 762 45.34 56.91 -37.62
C ALA A 762 44.73 55.57 -38.06
N GLN A 763 45.49 54.69 -38.71
CA GLN A 763 45.07 53.32 -38.98
C GLN A 763 44.88 52.52 -37.69
N PHE A 764 45.87 52.53 -36.79
CA PHE A 764 45.80 51.84 -35.50
C PHE A 764 44.62 52.33 -34.64
N GLU A 765 44.31 53.63 -34.65
CA GLU A 765 43.15 54.19 -33.93
C GLU A 765 41.81 53.69 -34.53
N ARG A 766 41.70 53.53 -35.85
CA ARG A 766 40.51 52.91 -36.49
C ARG A 766 40.42 51.41 -36.21
N ASP A 767 41.54 50.68 -36.31
CA ASP A 767 41.58 49.24 -36.06
C ASP A 767 41.23 48.93 -34.59
N LEU A 768 41.65 49.79 -33.65
CA LEU A 768 41.26 49.71 -32.24
C LEU A 768 39.77 49.96 -32.05
N GLN A 769 39.20 51.02 -32.64
CA GLN A 769 37.76 51.29 -32.57
C GLN A 769 36.93 50.12 -33.13
N ALA A 770 37.30 49.58 -34.29
CA ALA A 770 36.63 48.43 -34.89
C ALA A 770 36.72 47.16 -34.02
N ARG A 771 37.80 47.00 -33.26
CA ARG A 771 37.93 45.92 -32.26
C ARG A 771 37.04 46.13 -31.05
N ASP A 772 36.92 47.35 -30.54
CA ASP A 772 36.04 47.67 -29.42
C ASP A 772 34.56 47.50 -29.80
N GLU A 773 34.17 47.94 -30.99
CA GLU A 773 32.82 47.70 -31.55
C GLU A 773 32.52 46.19 -31.70
N GLN A 774 33.47 45.41 -32.26
CA GLN A 774 33.34 43.95 -32.34
C GLN A 774 33.24 43.28 -30.96
N ASN A 775 33.93 43.81 -29.94
CA ASN A 775 33.88 43.27 -28.58
C ASN A 775 32.55 43.59 -27.88
N GLU A 776 32.01 44.80 -28.04
CA GLU A 776 30.68 45.15 -27.55
C GLU A 776 29.58 44.35 -28.27
N GLU A 777 29.70 44.08 -29.57
CA GLU A 777 28.75 43.21 -30.28
C GLU A 777 28.79 41.75 -29.79
N LYS A 778 29.98 41.16 -29.61
CA LYS A 778 30.13 39.84 -28.97
C LYS A 778 29.53 39.80 -27.58
N LYS A 779 29.75 40.84 -26.78
CA LYS A 779 29.18 40.99 -25.42
C LYS A 779 27.66 41.08 -25.46
N ARG A 780 27.06 41.80 -26.42
CA ARG A 780 25.60 41.82 -26.64
C ARG A 780 25.05 40.45 -27.02
N MET A 781 25.73 39.72 -27.91
CA MET A 781 25.33 38.35 -28.28
C MET A 781 25.40 37.39 -27.09
N LEU A 782 26.48 37.43 -26.30
CA LEU A 782 26.62 36.60 -25.10
C LEU A 782 25.55 36.93 -24.04
N VAL A 783 25.25 38.21 -23.81
CA VAL A 783 24.16 38.61 -22.88
C VAL A 783 22.79 38.18 -23.39
N LYS A 784 22.55 38.20 -24.71
CA LYS A 784 21.32 37.66 -25.31
C LYS A 784 21.21 36.15 -25.09
N GLN A 785 22.26 35.39 -25.41
CA GLN A 785 22.31 33.93 -25.23
C GLN A 785 22.13 33.51 -23.76
N VAL A 786 22.74 34.25 -22.82
CA VAL A 786 22.53 34.01 -21.38
C VAL A 786 21.07 34.22 -20.99
N ARG A 787 20.42 35.30 -21.45
CA ARG A 787 18.99 35.54 -21.17
C ARG A 787 18.07 34.47 -21.75
N GLU A 788 18.36 33.99 -22.96
CA GLU A 788 17.59 32.92 -23.63
C GLU A 788 17.69 31.62 -22.81
N LEU A 789 18.91 31.21 -22.43
CA LEU A 789 19.15 30.04 -21.56
C LEU A 789 18.56 30.20 -20.15
N GLU A 790 18.58 31.41 -19.58
CA GLU A 790 17.94 31.71 -18.30
C GLU A 790 16.41 31.53 -18.39
N THR A 791 15.78 31.99 -19.47
CA THR A 791 14.33 31.78 -19.67
C THR A 791 13.96 30.32 -19.90
N GLU A 792 14.70 29.58 -20.72
CA GLU A 792 14.47 28.14 -20.95
C GLU A 792 14.59 27.35 -19.63
N LEU A 793 15.62 27.63 -18.83
CA LEU A 793 15.83 26.98 -17.53
C LEU A 793 14.73 27.32 -16.50
N GLU A 794 14.25 28.57 -16.49
CA GLU A 794 13.18 29.01 -15.60
C GLU A 794 11.85 28.32 -15.95
N ASP A 795 11.55 28.15 -17.24
CA ASP A 795 10.31 27.51 -17.70
C ASP A 795 10.35 25.99 -17.56
N GLU A 796 11.48 25.32 -17.84
CA GLU A 796 11.67 23.90 -17.48
C GLU A 796 11.49 23.66 -15.98
N ARG A 797 12.02 24.56 -15.12
CA ARG A 797 11.86 24.46 -13.67
C ARG A 797 10.40 24.57 -13.24
N LYS A 798 9.63 25.52 -13.81
CA LYS A 798 8.20 25.67 -13.52
C LYS A 798 7.41 24.44 -13.95
N GLN A 799 7.56 23.99 -15.20
CA GLN A 799 6.87 22.81 -15.73
C GLN A 799 7.20 21.56 -14.90
N ARG A 800 8.48 21.35 -14.56
CA ARG A 800 8.91 20.23 -13.72
C ARG A 800 8.35 20.31 -12.29
N ALA A 801 8.29 21.50 -11.69
CA ALA A 801 7.70 21.70 -10.37
C ALA A 801 6.19 21.42 -10.37
N GLN A 802 5.45 21.91 -11.38
CA GLN A 802 4.03 21.64 -11.57
C GLN A 802 3.77 20.14 -11.77
N ALA A 803 4.48 19.49 -12.69
CA ALA A 803 4.34 18.06 -12.96
C ALA A 803 4.64 17.18 -11.73
N VAL A 804 5.70 17.49 -10.96
CA VAL A 804 6.01 16.78 -9.72
C VAL A 804 4.98 17.05 -8.62
N GLY A 805 4.46 18.27 -8.53
CA GLY A 805 3.41 18.64 -7.58
C GLY A 805 2.09 17.89 -7.85
N ALA A 806 1.60 17.97 -9.09
CA ALA A 806 0.40 17.26 -9.53
C ALA A 806 0.53 15.74 -9.34
N ARG A 807 1.65 15.15 -9.80
CA ARG A 807 1.93 13.72 -9.62
C ARG A 807 1.92 13.30 -8.15
N LYS A 808 2.62 14.02 -7.27
CA LYS A 808 2.68 13.67 -5.84
C LYS A 808 1.31 13.76 -5.16
N LYS A 809 0.50 14.75 -5.53
CA LYS A 809 -0.87 14.89 -5.02
C LYS A 809 -1.72 13.69 -5.44
N LEU A 810 -1.75 13.37 -6.74
CA LEU A 810 -2.49 12.22 -7.27
C LEU A 810 -2.00 10.88 -6.69
N GLU A 811 -0.69 10.68 -6.52
CA GLU A 811 -0.13 9.48 -5.88
C GLU A 811 -0.50 9.34 -4.40
N MET A 812 -0.77 10.45 -3.70
CA MET A 812 -1.19 10.46 -2.30
C MET A 812 -2.70 10.25 -2.17
N ASP A 813 -3.49 11.02 -2.91
CA ASP A 813 -4.95 10.93 -2.93
C ASP A 813 -5.39 9.51 -3.36
N LEU A 814 -4.71 8.90 -4.34
CA LEU A 814 -4.96 7.52 -4.77
C LEU A 814 -4.67 6.49 -3.67
N LYS A 815 -3.56 6.63 -2.92
CA LYS A 815 -3.23 5.72 -1.81
C LYS A 815 -4.20 5.83 -0.65
N ASP A 816 -4.64 7.05 -0.33
CA ASP A 816 -5.61 7.28 0.75
C ASP A 816 -6.98 6.68 0.38
N LEU A 817 -7.39 6.77 -0.90
CA LEU A 817 -8.59 6.11 -1.42
C LEU A 817 -8.45 4.58 -1.45
N GLU A 818 -7.32 4.04 -1.90
CA GLU A 818 -7.03 2.60 -1.85
C GLU A 818 -7.12 2.05 -0.42
N ALA A 819 -6.51 2.74 0.56
CA ALA A 819 -6.56 2.36 1.96
C ALA A 819 -7.98 2.40 2.55
N GLN A 820 -8.78 3.42 2.20
CA GLN A 820 -10.18 3.51 2.61
C GLN A 820 -11.03 2.39 2.01
N ILE A 821 -10.84 2.06 0.73
CA ILE A 821 -11.53 0.96 0.04
C ILE A 821 -11.13 -0.39 0.64
N GLU A 822 -9.86 -0.62 0.96
CA GLU A 822 -9.41 -1.86 1.59
C GLU A 822 -9.99 -2.02 3.02
N ALA A 823 -10.03 -0.93 3.80
CA ALA A 823 -10.64 -0.92 5.13
C ALA A 823 -12.16 -1.19 5.07
N ALA A 824 -12.88 -0.55 4.15
CA ALA A 824 -14.32 -0.76 3.96
C ALA A 824 -14.64 -2.20 3.51
N ASN A 825 -13.86 -2.77 2.58
CA ASN A 825 -14.03 -4.17 2.16
C ASN A 825 -13.75 -5.16 3.29
N LYS A 826 -12.70 -4.94 4.10
CA LYS A 826 -12.43 -5.77 5.29
C LYS A 826 -13.58 -5.73 6.29
N GLY A 827 -14.11 -4.54 6.60
CA GLY A 827 -15.27 -4.38 7.48
C GLY A 827 -16.52 -5.11 6.97
N ARG A 828 -16.81 -5.01 5.66
CA ARG A 828 -17.91 -5.75 5.02
C ARG A 828 -17.72 -7.26 5.15
N ASP A 829 -16.53 -7.77 4.87
CA ASP A 829 -16.25 -9.21 4.87
C ASP A 829 -16.28 -9.80 6.29
N GLU A 830 -15.85 -9.02 7.29
CA GLU A 830 -16.00 -9.38 8.71
C GLU A 830 -17.48 -9.43 9.13
N ALA A 831 -18.30 -8.45 8.72
CA ALA A 831 -19.74 -8.45 9.01
C ALA A 831 -20.46 -9.64 8.36
N ILE A 832 -20.18 -9.94 7.08
CA ILE A 832 -20.73 -11.13 6.38
C ILE A 832 -20.31 -12.43 7.10
N LYS A 833 -19.06 -12.49 7.59
CA LYS A 833 -18.54 -13.65 8.32
C LYS A 833 -19.22 -13.83 9.69
N GLN A 834 -19.54 -12.74 10.39
CA GLN A 834 -20.35 -12.77 11.62
C GLN A 834 -21.79 -13.21 11.34
N LEU A 835 -22.46 -12.66 10.32
CA LEU A 835 -23.82 -13.04 9.92
C LEU A 835 -23.92 -14.55 9.65
N ARG A 836 -23.00 -15.10 8.83
CA ARG A 836 -22.95 -16.54 8.52
C ARG A 836 -22.71 -17.41 9.76
N LYS A 837 -21.90 -16.93 10.72
CA LYS A 837 -21.69 -17.64 11.99
C LYS A 837 -22.96 -17.69 12.83
N LEU A 838 -23.68 -16.57 12.95
CA LEU A 838 -24.95 -16.51 13.69
C LEU A 838 -26.03 -17.40 13.04
N GLN A 839 -26.17 -17.37 11.71
CA GLN A 839 -27.08 -18.26 10.98
C GLN A 839 -26.74 -19.75 11.17
N ALA A 840 -25.46 -20.12 11.23
CA ALA A 840 -25.04 -21.49 11.52
C ALA A 840 -25.42 -21.89 12.95
N GLN A 841 -25.10 -21.06 13.95
CA GLN A 841 -25.43 -21.32 15.36
C GLN A 841 -26.95 -21.46 15.57
N LEU A 842 -27.77 -20.67 14.87
CA LEU A 842 -29.23 -20.76 14.96
C LEU A 842 -29.75 -22.09 14.39
N LYS A 843 -29.17 -22.59 13.29
CA LYS A 843 -29.48 -23.94 12.76
C LYS A 843 -29.02 -25.07 13.68
N ASP A 844 -27.86 -24.93 14.31
CA ASP A 844 -27.35 -25.92 15.27
C ASP A 844 -28.30 -26.01 16.49
N TYR A 845 -28.73 -24.87 17.06
CA TYR A 845 -29.72 -24.85 18.14
C TYR A 845 -31.10 -25.40 17.72
N GLN A 846 -31.57 -25.11 16.50
CA GLN A 846 -32.80 -25.72 15.98
C GLN A 846 -32.69 -27.25 15.90
N ARG A 847 -31.52 -27.76 15.53
CA ARG A 847 -31.24 -29.20 15.43
C ARG A 847 -31.17 -29.86 16.80
N GLU A 848 -30.42 -29.29 17.74
CA GLU A 848 -30.38 -29.75 19.14
C GLU A 848 -31.79 -29.77 19.77
N LEU A 849 -32.60 -28.75 19.52
CA LEU A 849 -33.99 -28.68 19.99
C LEU A 849 -34.88 -29.76 19.36
N SER A 850 -34.64 -30.12 18.09
CA SER A 850 -35.33 -31.22 17.41
C SER A 850 -34.92 -32.58 17.97
N ASP A 851 -33.62 -32.82 18.15
CA ASP A 851 -33.08 -34.07 18.67
C ASP A 851 -33.54 -34.29 20.14
N THR A 852 -33.56 -33.23 20.94
CA THR A 852 -34.10 -33.26 22.32
C THR A 852 -35.61 -33.54 22.34
N ARG A 853 -36.37 -33.04 21.36
CA ARG A 853 -37.81 -33.35 21.21
C ARG A 853 -38.03 -34.81 20.81
N SER A 854 -37.26 -35.34 19.86
CA SER A 854 -37.31 -36.76 19.48
C SER A 854 -37.02 -37.65 20.68
N SER A 855 -35.92 -37.39 21.40
CA SER A 855 -35.56 -38.14 22.61
C SER A 855 -36.66 -38.09 23.68
N ARG A 856 -37.36 -36.96 23.84
CA ARG A 856 -38.50 -36.85 24.75
C ARG A 856 -39.71 -37.68 24.28
N GLU A 857 -39.97 -37.72 22.99
CA GLU A 857 -41.05 -38.52 22.38
C GLU A 857 -40.74 -40.03 22.49
N ASP A 858 -39.48 -40.45 22.29
CA ASP A 858 -39.00 -41.82 22.53
C ASP A 858 -39.17 -42.25 23.99
N ILE A 859 -38.76 -41.40 24.95
CA ILE A 859 -38.94 -41.65 26.39
C ILE A 859 -40.43 -41.76 26.75
N LEU A 860 -41.30 -40.92 26.18
CA LEU A 860 -42.75 -41.00 26.38
C LEU A 860 -43.35 -42.29 25.81
N ALA A 861 -42.94 -42.71 24.61
CA ALA A 861 -43.37 -43.96 24.02
C ALA A 861 -42.95 -45.16 24.88
N GLN A 862 -41.70 -45.17 25.34
CA GLN A 862 -41.15 -46.20 26.21
C GLN A 862 -41.81 -46.22 27.60
N SER A 863 -42.20 -45.05 28.13
CA SER A 863 -43.03 -44.93 29.33
C SER A 863 -44.42 -45.53 29.13
N LYS A 864 -45.13 -45.20 28.04
CA LYS A 864 -46.45 -45.77 27.71
C LYS A 864 -46.38 -47.29 27.47
N GLU A 865 -45.27 -47.80 26.92
CA GLU A 865 -45.05 -49.25 26.78
C GLU A 865 -44.82 -49.93 28.13
N ASN A 866 -44.04 -49.32 29.03
CA ASN A 866 -43.82 -49.82 30.38
C ASN A 866 -45.10 -49.78 31.22
N GLU A 867 -45.95 -48.76 31.07
CA GLU A 867 -47.25 -48.68 31.72
C GLU A 867 -48.21 -49.78 31.23
N LYS A 868 -48.21 -50.09 29.92
CA LYS A 868 -48.95 -51.24 29.38
C LYS A 868 -48.44 -52.57 29.95
N LYS A 869 -47.12 -52.74 30.10
CA LYS A 869 -46.53 -53.92 30.76
C LYS A 869 -46.95 -54.00 32.24
N LEU A 870 -46.97 -52.88 32.94
CA LEU A 870 -47.44 -52.81 34.33
C LEU A 870 -48.90 -53.25 34.44
N LYS A 871 -49.81 -52.66 33.63
CA LYS A 871 -51.23 -53.03 33.58
C LYS A 871 -51.45 -54.50 33.20
N SER A 872 -50.62 -55.07 32.32
CA SER A 872 -50.62 -56.50 32.00
C SER A 872 -50.21 -57.37 33.19
N LEU A 873 -49.14 -57.01 33.89
CA LEU A 873 -48.67 -57.72 35.09
C LEU A 873 -49.65 -57.60 36.26
N GLU A 874 -50.36 -56.47 36.40
CA GLU A 874 -51.44 -56.30 37.37
C GLU A 874 -52.64 -57.21 37.04
N ALA A 875 -53.02 -57.32 35.77
CA ALA A 875 -54.06 -58.24 35.33
C ALA A 875 -53.67 -59.71 35.54
N GLU A 876 -52.43 -60.10 35.22
CA GLU A 876 -51.88 -61.43 35.52
C GLU A 876 -51.86 -61.69 37.03
N MET A 877 -51.48 -60.71 37.86
CA MET A 877 -51.51 -60.84 39.32
C MET A 877 -52.94 -61.06 39.84
N ILE A 878 -53.93 -60.34 39.32
CA ILE A 878 -55.34 -60.54 39.69
C ILE A 878 -55.81 -61.95 39.27
N GLN A 879 -55.49 -62.39 38.04
CA GLN A 879 -55.82 -63.75 37.59
C GLN A 879 -55.19 -64.81 38.51
N MET A 880 -53.91 -64.66 38.86
CA MET A 880 -53.22 -65.58 39.78
C MET A 880 -53.82 -65.55 41.20
N GLN A 881 -54.36 -64.42 41.65
CA GLN A 881 -55.13 -64.33 42.91
C GLN A 881 -56.50 -65.02 42.80
N GLU A 882 -57.19 -64.93 41.66
CA GLU A 882 -58.45 -65.65 41.42
C GLU A 882 -58.23 -67.16 41.33
N GLU A 883 -57.18 -67.60 40.64
CA GLU A 883 -56.75 -69.00 40.57
C GLU A 883 -56.34 -69.54 41.96
N LEU A 884 -55.61 -68.76 42.76
CA LEU A 884 -55.31 -69.08 44.15
C LEU A 884 -56.59 -69.21 44.98
N ALA A 885 -57.53 -68.26 44.87
CA ALA A 885 -58.81 -68.32 45.58
C ALA A 885 -59.68 -69.50 45.11
N ALA A 886 -59.63 -69.88 43.83
CA ALA A 886 -60.29 -71.07 43.31
C ALA A 886 -59.64 -72.35 43.88
N ALA A 887 -58.31 -72.42 43.95
CA ALA A 887 -57.59 -73.51 44.57
C ALA A 887 -57.87 -73.61 46.09
N GLU A 888 -58.00 -72.48 46.79
CA GLU A 888 -58.42 -72.47 48.20
C GLU A 888 -59.86 -72.94 48.41
N ARG A 889 -60.80 -72.58 47.51
CA ARG A 889 -62.17 -73.12 47.53
C ARG A 889 -62.17 -74.63 47.27
N ALA A 890 -61.46 -75.10 46.25
CA ALA A 890 -61.33 -76.52 45.95
C ALA A 890 -60.69 -77.31 47.11
N LYS A 891 -59.67 -76.73 47.75
CA LYS A 891 -59.06 -77.28 48.98
C LYS A 891 -60.05 -77.34 50.14
N ARG A 892 -60.85 -76.30 50.38
CA ARG A 892 -61.91 -76.30 51.41
C ARG A 892 -62.98 -77.35 51.13
N GLN A 893 -63.37 -77.50 49.86
CA GLN A 893 -64.35 -78.50 49.44
C GLN A 893 -63.82 -79.92 49.64
N ALA A 894 -62.57 -80.20 49.25
CA ALA A 894 -61.90 -81.47 49.55
C ALA A 894 -61.69 -81.70 51.06
N GLN A 895 -61.56 -80.64 51.87
CA GLN A 895 -61.56 -80.75 53.34
C GLN A 895 -62.96 -81.05 53.89
N GLN A 896 -64.03 -80.47 53.34
CA GLN A 896 -65.41 -80.85 53.69
C GLN A 896 -65.71 -82.31 53.32
N GLU A 897 -65.38 -82.74 52.11
CA GLU A 897 -65.54 -84.15 51.68
C GLU A 897 -64.76 -85.10 52.61
N ARG A 898 -63.55 -84.72 53.04
CA ARG A 898 -62.77 -85.47 54.04
C ARG A 898 -63.47 -85.52 55.41
N ASP A 899 -64.06 -84.41 55.83
CA ASP A 899 -64.70 -84.29 57.15
C ASP A 899 -66.07 -84.99 57.19
N GLU A 900 -66.82 -84.95 56.08
CA GLU A 900 -68.04 -85.75 55.85
C GLU A 900 -67.72 -87.26 55.84
N LEU A 901 -66.66 -87.68 55.15
CA LEU A 901 -66.17 -89.07 55.22
C LEU A 901 -65.69 -89.45 56.64
N ALA A 902 -65.15 -88.50 57.41
CA ALA A 902 -64.79 -88.73 58.79
C ALA A 902 -66.03 -88.85 59.71
N GLU A 903 -67.11 -88.10 59.45
CA GLU A 903 -68.40 -88.27 60.12
C GLU A 903 -69.13 -89.57 59.71
N GLU A 904 -69.04 -90.02 58.47
CA GLU A 904 -69.50 -91.36 58.06
C GLU A 904 -68.72 -92.47 58.80
N ILE A 905 -67.40 -92.33 58.95
CA ILE A 905 -66.58 -93.28 59.72
C ILE A 905 -66.93 -93.22 61.22
N ALA A 906 -67.14 -92.02 61.78
CA ALA A 906 -67.51 -91.85 63.19
C ALA A 906 -68.91 -92.40 63.50
N SER A 907 -69.91 -92.13 62.66
CA SER A 907 -71.26 -92.68 62.78
C SER A 907 -71.27 -94.21 62.60
N SER A 908 -70.49 -94.73 61.64
CA SER A 908 -70.23 -96.17 61.47
C SER A 908 -69.55 -96.83 62.69
N SER A 909 -68.79 -96.07 63.48
CA SER A 909 -68.12 -96.59 64.67
C SER A 909 -69.06 -96.77 65.87
N SER A 910 -70.06 -95.89 66.02
CA SER A 910 -71.05 -95.97 67.11
C SER A 910 -71.92 -97.23 67.04
N GLY A 911 -72.31 -97.64 65.82
CA GLY A 911 -73.07 -98.88 65.59
C GLY A 911 -72.31 -100.16 65.95
N LYS A 912 -70.97 -100.16 65.85
CA LYS A 912 -70.14 -101.33 66.21
C LYS A 912 -69.94 -101.52 67.71
N SER A 913 -70.11 -100.47 68.52
CA SER A 913 -70.00 -100.59 69.99
C SER A 913 -71.24 -101.25 70.59
N LEU A 914 -72.44 -100.90 70.13
CA LEU A 914 -73.70 -101.45 70.65
C LEU A 914 -73.88 -102.95 70.33
N ALA A 915 -73.49 -103.39 69.14
CA ALA A 915 -73.59 -104.78 68.72
C ALA A 915 -72.64 -105.75 69.48
N LEU A 916 -71.57 -105.25 70.09
CA LEU A 916 -70.57 -106.07 70.77
C LEU A 916 -70.96 -106.45 72.20
N ASP A 917 -71.67 -105.58 72.91
CA ASP A 917 -72.17 -105.86 74.27
C ASP A 917 -73.44 -106.73 74.24
N GLU A 918 -74.29 -106.61 73.23
CA GLU A 918 -75.41 -107.55 73.02
C GLU A 918 -74.91 -108.96 72.68
N LYS A 919 -73.88 -109.07 71.83
CA LYS A 919 -73.28 -110.35 71.46
C LYS A 919 -72.74 -111.13 72.66
N ARG A 920 -71.95 -110.49 73.54
CA ARG A 920 -71.40 -111.15 74.75
C ARG A 920 -72.49 -111.63 75.71
N ARG A 921 -73.61 -110.90 75.80
CA ARG A 921 -74.73 -111.25 76.67
C ARG A 921 -75.54 -112.45 76.16
N LEU A 922 -75.58 -112.66 74.84
CA LEU A 922 -76.21 -113.81 74.20
C LEU A 922 -75.28 -115.04 74.21
N GLU A 923 -73.98 -114.89 73.98
CA GLU A 923 -73.00 -116.00 74.03
C GLU A 923 -72.96 -116.66 75.42
N SER A 924 -73.01 -115.87 76.50
CA SER A 924 -73.12 -116.41 77.88
C SER A 924 -74.44 -117.13 78.18
N ARG A 925 -75.50 -116.88 77.40
CA ARG A 925 -76.81 -117.53 77.57
C ARG A 925 -76.94 -118.80 76.74
N ILE A 926 -76.23 -118.86 75.61
CA ILE A 926 -76.15 -120.04 74.74
C ILE A 926 -75.34 -121.15 75.44
N ALA A 927 -74.17 -120.84 76.01
CA ALA A 927 -73.34 -121.83 76.69
C ALA A 927 -74.06 -122.56 77.86
N GLN A 928 -74.90 -121.87 78.63
CA GLN A 928 -75.72 -122.50 79.67
C GLN A 928 -76.82 -123.43 79.11
N LEU A 929 -77.38 -123.09 77.94
CA LEU A 929 -78.41 -123.90 77.29
C LEU A 929 -77.82 -125.09 76.52
N GLU A 930 -76.56 -125.01 76.08
CA GLU A 930 -75.84 -126.13 75.47
C GLU A 930 -75.48 -127.20 76.53
N GLU A 931 -75.06 -126.79 77.74
CA GLU A 931 -74.82 -127.71 78.86
C GLU A 931 -76.12 -128.39 79.35
N GLU A 932 -77.23 -127.65 79.46
CA GLU A 932 -78.56 -128.22 79.76
C GLU A 932 -79.11 -129.14 78.65
N VAL A 933 -78.69 -128.97 77.39
CA VAL A 933 -79.09 -129.83 76.27
C VAL A 933 -78.26 -131.13 76.22
N GLU A 934 -76.96 -131.11 76.50
CA GLU A 934 -76.14 -132.34 76.54
C GLU A 934 -76.55 -133.29 77.68
N GLU A 935 -76.98 -132.75 78.84
CA GLU A 935 -77.55 -133.57 79.93
C GLU A 935 -78.90 -134.22 79.55
N GLU A 936 -79.78 -133.53 78.81
CA GLU A 936 -81.03 -134.16 78.32
C GLU A 936 -80.83 -135.06 77.10
N GLN A 937 -79.78 -134.84 76.29
CA GLN A 937 -79.45 -135.76 75.20
C GLN A 937 -78.98 -137.11 75.73
N THR A 938 -78.16 -137.12 76.79
CA THR A 938 -77.73 -138.37 77.46
C THR A 938 -78.87 -139.08 78.20
N ASN A 939 -79.84 -138.34 78.78
CA ASN A 939 -81.07 -138.95 79.30
C ASN A 939 -81.98 -139.52 78.20
N SER A 940 -82.14 -138.82 77.08
CA SER A 940 -82.94 -139.25 75.93
C SER A 940 -82.37 -140.50 75.24
N GLU A 941 -81.04 -140.64 75.17
CA GLU A 941 -80.41 -141.86 74.65
C GLU A 941 -80.65 -143.07 75.58
N MET A 942 -80.54 -142.90 76.90
CA MET A 942 -80.89 -143.96 77.86
C MET A 942 -82.39 -144.32 77.84
N ALA A 943 -83.27 -143.38 77.53
CA ALA A 943 -84.70 -143.64 77.34
C ALA A 943 -84.98 -144.40 76.04
N ASN A 944 -84.33 -144.03 74.94
CA ASN A 944 -84.48 -144.68 73.64
C ASN A 944 -83.95 -146.12 73.62
N ASP A 945 -82.86 -146.43 74.33
CA ASP A 945 -82.36 -147.81 74.42
C ASP A 945 -83.24 -148.73 75.30
N ARG A 946 -83.98 -148.16 76.26
CA ARG A 946 -85.08 -148.88 76.94
C ARG A 946 -86.28 -149.08 76.01
N LEU A 947 -86.61 -148.10 75.17
CA LEU A 947 -87.70 -148.22 74.19
C LEU A 947 -87.38 -149.25 73.09
N ARG A 948 -86.14 -149.34 72.61
CA ARG A 948 -85.70 -150.37 71.66
C ARG A 948 -85.82 -151.79 72.22
N LYS A 949 -85.51 -152.00 73.51
CA LYS A 949 -85.75 -153.29 74.19
C LYS A 949 -87.24 -153.59 74.35
N SER A 950 -88.09 -152.58 74.53
CA SER A 950 -89.55 -152.77 74.59
C SER A 950 -90.15 -153.11 73.23
N ASN A 951 -89.71 -152.47 72.14
CA ASN A 951 -90.28 -152.71 70.80
C ASN A 951 -89.93 -154.11 70.24
N LEU A 952 -88.72 -154.60 70.48
CA LEU A 952 -88.35 -156.00 70.16
C LEU A 952 -89.18 -157.04 70.95
N GLN A 953 -89.78 -156.65 72.08
CA GLN A 953 -90.69 -157.47 72.85
C GLN A 953 -92.14 -157.37 72.34
N VAL A 954 -92.53 -156.24 71.75
CA VAL A 954 -93.84 -156.03 71.10
C VAL A 954 -93.91 -156.71 69.73
N ASP A 955 -92.84 -156.70 68.93
CA ASP A 955 -92.83 -157.38 67.62
C ASP A 955 -92.96 -158.91 67.77
N GLN A 956 -92.32 -159.49 68.81
CA GLN A 956 -92.47 -160.91 69.15
C GLN A 956 -93.93 -161.24 69.58
N LEU A 957 -94.54 -160.41 70.42
CA LEU A 957 -95.95 -160.57 70.83
C LEU A 957 -96.95 -160.29 69.68
N THR A 958 -96.57 -159.49 68.68
CA THR A 958 -97.40 -159.22 67.50
C THR A 958 -97.40 -160.40 66.54
N ALA A 959 -96.30 -161.16 66.45
CA ALA A 959 -96.28 -162.45 65.76
C ALA A 959 -97.25 -163.46 66.43
N ASP A 960 -97.22 -163.56 67.77
CA ASP A 960 -98.12 -164.44 68.53
C ASP A 960 -99.60 -164.02 68.39
N LEU A 961 -99.90 -162.71 68.40
CA LEU A 961 -101.27 -162.21 68.20
C LEU A 961 -101.79 -162.41 66.77
N THR A 962 -100.90 -162.41 65.77
CA THR A 962 -101.28 -162.68 64.36
C THR A 962 -101.57 -164.18 64.15
N ALA A 963 -100.86 -165.07 64.86
CA ALA A 963 -101.17 -166.50 64.89
C ALA A 963 -102.53 -166.78 65.58
N GLU A 964 -102.81 -166.16 66.73
CA GLU A 964 -104.11 -166.25 67.41
C GLU A 964 -105.27 -165.75 66.54
N ARG A 965 -105.12 -164.62 65.84
CA ARG A 965 -106.15 -164.13 64.89
C ARG A 965 -106.37 -165.05 63.69
N SER A 966 -105.33 -165.77 63.23
CA SER A 966 -105.46 -166.82 62.21
C SER A 966 -106.26 -168.03 62.70
N ASN A 967 -106.19 -168.35 64.01
CA ASN A 967 -107.00 -169.40 64.62
C ASN A 967 -108.45 -168.95 64.86
N ALA A 968 -108.69 -167.71 65.29
CA ALA A 968 -110.04 -167.17 65.50
C ALA A 968 -110.85 -167.05 64.19
N GLN A 969 -110.27 -166.45 63.13
CA GLN A 969 -111.02 -166.22 61.88
C GLN A 969 -111.37 -167.53 61.14
N LYS A 970 -110.60 -168.61 61.34
CA LYS A 970 -110.91 -169.95 60.80
C LYS A 970 -111.95 -170.72 61.62
N ALA A 971 -112.21 -170.34 62.86
CA ALA A 971 -113.27 -170.93 63.68
C ALA A 971 -114.66 -170.35 63.37
N GLU A 972 -114.74 -169.07 62.99
CA GLU A 972 -116.02 -168.36 62.90
C GLU A 972 -116.69 -168.41 61.51
N ASN A 973 -115.92 -168.40 60.42
CA ASN A 973 -116.46 -168.53 59.05
C ASN A 973 -116.79 -169.98 58.61
N ALA A 974 -117.01 -170.88 59.57
CA ALA A 974 -117.51 -172.24 59.34
C ALA A 974 -118.94 -172.48 59.89
N ARG A 975 -119.65 -171.43 60.35
CA ARG A 975 -120.98 -171.56 60.98
C ARG A 975 -122.08 -170.57 60.56
N GLN A 976 -121.97 -170.04 59.34
CA GLN A 976 -123.07 -169.63 58.45
C GLN A 976 -122.46 -169.64 57.03
N GLN A 977 -123.08 -170.15 55.97
CA GLN A 977 -124.23 -171.03 55.75
C GLN A 977 -124.15 -171.43 54.27
#